data_AF-A0A354THP0-F1
#
_entry.id   AF-A0A354THP0-F1
#
_cell.length_a   1.000
_cell.length_b   1.000
_cell.length_c   1.000
_cell.angle_alpha   90.00
_cell.angle_beta   90.00
_cell.angle_gamma   90.00
#
_symmetry.space_group_name_H-M   'P 1'
#
loop_
_entity.id
_entity.type
_entity.pdbx_description
1 polymer ?
#
loop_
_entity_poly.entity_id
_entity_poly.type
_entity_poly.pdbx_seq_one_letter_code
_entity_poly.pdbx_strand_id
1 'polypeptide(L)'
;MNQIARIPTSQQLDVEPHNDGFVRIEAVNTLAPGVYWRVKKEAQAEQIRYTNYMRTLNVGDLHLVVDLKEFDGAIHSVLFLDHPRHGNSQLGMILADFLEHLEPATDHDAAAVRAREQADVMGQVQAIQDEIAVAERDPLALPGVKEKIEKALADLERKEEVAIRKEVQDVETRQADLRRIHRRAARRSEAKGNPLAVRSATISDRLSTMINEGVSADGVRELTYEAKRRTAMATATADYIQHHAERLVETLKKLSPYLNEKSQIAIARSRKAIQQVDELSKGISSLNLYTGASVDVVTVTEGKAAPTEEPLTLMQAKTYMDEELAVWCDVSESFDWTSQPEFFSALRTNTSLRDQILPRPRCVVTMAVTRRSIQYGSQMSPFALIQNELANKLVFLLVRNGENVHAVYSTEASHEAAARLFPTQEDLKAPFRGMDGSQLSLRDVAFGSAVGDFEDMALHYRRFLILLCGLDHREKLFGEFYPPEQTVNFMSLPFQERYFQFVANDDPATALPAADRPSAMDWMKEANRALRSGSRVIVGNPGALESVSPGLKRQSASLAVNRDALRSAPLIAVKRDGDLCIQVPVTKRHWNSSDTTLATCWLTGPESNDNTPWFLCVDRVSLSDVRHYIHHRPSRVRSISWLLTLRRVEHILESDAAAEAELRAYLKKTALEARVLA
;
A
#
# COMPACT_ATOMS: atom_id res chain seq x y z
N MET A 1 -53.29 -21.47 -36.66
CA MET A 1 -54.58 -21.69 -35.99
C MET A 1 -54.45 -21.10 -34.59
N ASN A 2 -55.05 -19.92 -34.41
CA ASN A 2 -55.02 -19.11 -33.21
C ASN A 2 -55.92 -19.70 -32.12
N GLN A 3 -55.47 -19.67 -30.87
CA GLN A 3 -56.33 -19.20 -29.77
C GLN A 3 -55.47 -18.65 -28.63
N ILE A 4 -55.56 -17.32 -28.50
CA ILE A 4 -54.96 -16.47 -27.48
C ILE A 4 -55.98 -16.38 -26.34
N ALA A 5 -55.61 -16.80 -25.13
CA ALA A 5 -56.40 -16.54 -23.93
C ALA A 5 -55.92 -15.23 -23.28
N ARG A 6 -56.81 -14.24 -23.30
CA ARG A 6 -56.64 -12.90 -22.74
C ARG A 6 -56.74 -12.93 -21.22
N ILE A 7 -55.86 -12.20 -20.55
CA ILE A 7 -55.93 -11.85 -19.12
C ILE A 7 -57.05 -10.79 -18.94
N PRO A 8 -57.96 -10.90 -17.97
CA PRO A 8 -58.99 -9.89 -17.75
C PRO A 8 -58.46 -8.68 -16.98
N THR A 9 -58.85 -7.52 -17.51
CA THR A 9 -58.66 -6.17 -17.02
C THR A 9 -59.48 -5.89 -15.74
N SER A 10 -58.88 -5.09 -14.86
CA SER A 10 -59.42 -4.40 -13.67
C SER A 10 -60.95 -4.28 -13.54
N GLN A 11 -61.50 -4.86 -12.46
CA GLN A 11 -62.78 -4.44 -11.89
C GLN A 11 -62.57 -3.18 -11.05
N GLN A 12 -63.18 -2.07 -11.50
CA GLN A 12 -63.50 -0.92 -10.66
C GLN A 12 -64.52 -1.36 -9.61
N LEU A 13 -64.18 -1.18 -8.33
CA LEU A 13 -65.13 -1.20 -7.22
C LEU A 13 -65.48 0.25 -6.90
N ASP A 14 -66.70 0.63 -7.26
CA ASP A 14 -67.36 1.83 -6.77
C ASP A 14 -67.54 1.73 -5.24
N VAL A 15 -67.05 2.73 -4.51
CA VAL A 15 -67.31 2.91 -3.08
C VAL A 15 -67.84 4.32 -2.89
N GLU A 16 -69.14 4.41 -2.54
CA GLU A 16 -69.79 5.64 -2.06
C GLU A 16 -69.19 6.13 -0.73
N PRO A 17 -69.27 7.43 -0.41
CA PRO A 17 -68.44 8.05 0.60
C PRO A 17 -69.06 7.88 1.99
N HIS A 18 -68.51 6.98 2.81
CA HIS A 18 -68.73 7.05 4.25
C HIS A 18 -67.79 8.08 4.88
N ASN A 19 -68.38 9.22 5.23
CA ASN A 19 -67.83 10.27 6.04
C ASN A 19 -67.72 9.78 7.50
N ASP A 20 -66.61 9.15 7.84
CA ASP A 20 -66.15 9.03 9.22
C ASP A 20 -64.85 9.82 9.37
N GLY A 21 -64.85 10.74 10.34
CA GLY A 21 -63.75 11.64 10.68
C GLY A 21 -62.53 10.93 11.27
N PHE A 22 -61.95 9.98 10.54
CA PHE A 22 -60.61 9.49 10.76
C PHE A 22 -59.68 10.21 9.79
N VAL A 23 -58.94 11.19 10.31
CA VAL A 23 -57.71 11.62 9.64
C VAL A 23 -56.81 10.39 9.59
N ARG A 24 -56.63 9.84 8.39
CA ARG A 24 -55.60 8.85 8.12
C ARG A 24 -54.26 9.55 8.36
N ILE A 25 -53.71 9.40 9.56
CA ILE A 25 -52.33 9.75 9.85
C ILE A 25 -51.50 8.76 9.04
N GLU A 26 -50.96 9.22 7.90
CA GLU A 26 -50.00 8.42 7.15
C GLU A 26 -48.86 8.05 8.10
N ALA A 27 -48.59 6.76 8.25
CA ALA A 27 -47.46 6.23 9.02
C ALA A 27 -46.15 6.57 8.29
N VAL A 28 -45.77 7.84 8.28
CA VAL A 28 -44.51 8.33 7.72
C VAL A 28 -43.58 8.55 8.91
N ASN A 29 -42.90 7.49 9.37
CA ASN A 29 -41.74 7.57 10.28
C ASN A 29 -41.05 6.21 10.44
N THR A 30 -40.85 5.47 9.34
CA THR A 30 -39.99 4.29 9.33
C THR A 30 -38.54 4.74 9.12
N LEU A 31 -37.67 4.45 10.08
CA LEU A 31 -36.22 4.61 9.93
C LEU A 31 -35.77 3.85 8.67
N ALA A 32 -35.24 4.58 7.69
CA ALA A 32 -34.82 4.03 6.40
C ALA A 32 -33.65 4.84 5.82
N PRO A 33 -32.77 4.23 5.00
CA PRO A 33 -31.77 4.97 4.24
C PRO A 33 -32.41 6.04 3.34
N GLY A 34 -31.81 7.23 3.31
CA GLY A 34 -32.26 8.35 2.47
C GLY A 34 -33.31 9.25 3.10
N VAL A 35 -33.52 9.15 4.43
CA VAL A 35 -34.40 10.04 5.21
C VAL A 35 -33.58 10.91 6.16
N TYR A 36 -34.13 12.08 6.52
CA TYR A 36 -33.48 13.03 7.40
C TYR A 36 -33.93 12.87 8.85
N TRP A 37 -32.98 13.08 9.77
CA TRP A 37 -33.20 13.08 11.21
C TRP A 37 -32.59 14.32 11.84
N ARG A 38 -33.29 14.91 12.81
CA ARG A 38 -32.88 16.11 13.53
C ARG A 38 -32.41 15.76 14.94
N VAL A 39 -31.34 16.39 15.38
CA VAL A 39 -30.83 16.25 16.75
C VAL A 39 -31.76 17.00 17.73
N LYS A 40 -32.37 16.27 18.66
CA LYS A 40 -33.22 16.85 19.74
C LYS A 40 -32.45 17.06 21.04
N LYS A 41 -31.41 16.25 21.29
CA LYS A 41 -30.52 16.33 22.46
C LYS A 41 -29.08 16.23 21.98
N GLU A 42 -28.20 17.03 22.58
CA GLU A 42 -26.77 16.99 22.28
C GLU A 42 -26.24 15.57 22.49
N ALA A 43 -25.46 15.07 21.54
CA ALA A 43 -24.96 13.70 21.51
C ALA A 43 -23.56 13.67 20.93
N GLN A 44 -22.88 12.53 21.09
CA GLN A 44 -21.64 12.26 20.38
C GLN A 44 -21.81 11.06 19.44
N ALA A 45 -21.29 11.16 18.23
CA ALA A 45 -21.29 10.09 17.25
C ALA A 45 -19.87 9.74 16.81
N GLU A 46 -19.62 8.48 16.49
CA GLU A 46 -18.30 8.01 16.07
C GLU A 46 -18.08 8.29 14.58
N GLN A 47 -16.89 8.78 14.20
CA GLN A 47 -16.52 8.99 12.81
C GLN A 47 -15.95 7.71 12.18
N ILE A 48 -16.66 7.12 11.21
CA ILE A 48 -16.34 5.78 10.65
C ILE A 48 -14.96 5.67 9.99
N ARG A 49 -14.45 6.76 9.40
CA ARG A 49 -13.13 6.73 8.73
C ARG A 49 -11.93 6.72 9.69
N TYR A 50 -12.11 7.19 10.91
CA TYR A 50 -11.02 7.33 11.88
C TYR A 50 -11.48 6.76 13.21
N THR A 51 -10.97 5.58 13.55
CA THR A 51 -11.24 4.96 14.85
C THR A 51 -10.90 5.95 15.97
N ASN A 52 -11.79 6.05 16.96
CA ASN A 52 -11.67 6.90 18.15
C ASN A 52 -11.87 8.41 17.96
N TYR A 53 -12.37 8.89 16.82
CA TYR A 53 -12.81 10.29 16.70
C TYR A 53 -14.32 10.43 16.94
N MET A 54 -14.66 11.10 18.05
CA MET A 54 -16.05 11.46 18.38
C MET A 54 -16.40 12.84 17.83
N ARG A 55 -17.61 12.95 17.28
CA ARG A 55 -18.18 14.20 16.80
C ARG A 55 -19.38 14.60 17.65
N THR A 56 -19.34 15.82 18.17
CA THR A 56 -20.48 16.40 18.87
C THR A 56 -21.57 16.81 17.87
N LEU A 57 -22.79 16.36 18.12
CA LEU A 57 -23.99 16.69 17.37
C LEU A 57 -24.75 17.79 18.10
N ASN A 58 -24.97 18.95 17.45
CA ASN A 58 -25.64 20.07 18.10
C ASN A 58 -27.16 19.96 17.91
N VAL A 59 -27.90 20.42 18.92
CA VAL A 59 -29.37 20.46 18.86
C VAL A 59 -29.84 21.28 17.66
N GLY A 60 -30.75 20.71 16.87
CA GLY A 60 -31.28 21.30 15.65
C GLY A 60 -30.56 20.89 14.37
N ASP A 61 -29.38 20.28 14.44
CA ASP A 61 -28.65 19.82 13.27
C ASP A 61 -29.41 18.69 12.55
N LEU A 62 -29.43 18.75 11.22
CA LEU A 62 -30.05 17.74 10.36
C LEU A 62 -29.00 16.81 9.75
N HIS A 63 -29.25 15.51 9.85
CA HIS A 63 -28.39 14.45 9.35
C HIS A 63 -29.16 13.52 8.41
N LEU A 64 -28.52 13.14 7.31
CA LEU A 64 -29.05 12.18 6.35
C LEU A 64 -28.65 10.76 6.74
N VAL A 65 -29.62 9.88 6.96
CA VAL A 65 -29.35 8.45 7.16
C VAL A 65 -28.90 7.85 5.83
N VAL A 66 -27.73 7.20 5.84
CA VAL A 66 -27.12 6.61 4.64
C VAL A 66 -27.24 5.09 4.65
N ASP A 67 -26.98 4.45 5.80
CA ASP A 67 -27.07 3.01 5.98
C ASP A 67 -27.76 2.62 7.28
N LEU A 68 -28.27 1.40 7.31
CA LEU A 68 -28.68 0.71 8.53
C LEU A 68 -27.90 -0.60 8.58
N LYS A 69 -27.11 -0.79 9.63
CA LYS A 69 -26.42 -2.05 9.86
C LYS A 69 -27.33 -2.97 10.65
N GLU A 70 -27.62 -4.12 10.08
CA GLU A 70 -28.43 -5.16 10.70
C GLU A 70 -27.53 -6.21 11.35
N PHE A 71 -27.98 -6.77 12.45
CA PHE A 71 -27.40 -7.92 13.13
C PHE A 71 -28.54 -8.81 13.60
N ASP A 72 -28.50 -10.10 13.23
CA ASP A 72 -29.52 -11.09 13.58
C ASP A 72 -30.96 -10.67 13.20
N GLY A 73 -31.12 -10.07 12.02
CA GLY A 73 -32.41 -9.59 11.50
C GLY A 73 -32.97 -8.34 12.19
N ALA A 74 -32.20 -7.70 13.07
CA ALA A 74 -32.57 -6.44 13.73
C ALA A 74 -31.56 -5.33 13.42
N ILE A 75 -32.01 -4.08 13.36
CA ILE A 75 -31.11 -2.93 13.16
C ILE A 75 -30.27 -2.74 14.44
N HIS A 76 -28.95 -2.76 14.28
CA HIS A 76 -27.98 -2.58 15.36
C HIS A 76 -27.46 -1.15 15.44
N SER A 77 -27.00 -0.60 14.31
CA SER A 77 -26.42 0.74 14.23
C SER A 77 -26.87 1.49 12.98
N VAL A 78 -26.86 2.81 13.08
CA VAL A 78 -27.29 3.75 12.04
C VAL A 78 -26.07 4.50 11.54
N LEU A 79 -25.83 4.47 10.23
CA LEU A 79 -24.80 5.27 9.59
C LEU A 79 -25.44 6.48 8.90
N PHE A 80 -24.94 7.68 9.20
CA PHE A 80 -25.49 8.93 8.70
C PHE A 80 -24.37 9.90 8.29
N LEU A 81 -24.69 10.89 7.45
CA LEU A 81 -23.73 11.94 7.09
C LEU A 81 -23.61 12.95 8.23
N ASP A 82 -22.38 13.42 8.44
CA ASP A 82 -22.12 14.64 9.20
C ASP A 82 -22.83 15.83 8.55
N HIS A 83 -23.09 16.86 9.34
CA HIS A 83 -23.72 18.06 8.87
C HIS A 83 -22.86 18.71 7.76
N PRO A 84 -23.42 19.10 6.60
CA PRO A 84 -22.66 19.63 5.46
C PRO A 84 -21.74 20.83 5.78
N ARG A 85 -22.06 21.57 6.86
CA ARG A 85 -21.23 22.67 7.42
C ARG A 85 -19.85 22.20 7.88
N HIS A 86 -19.73 20.93 8.25
CA HIS A 86 -18.50 20.32 8.76
C HIS A 86 -17.82 19.38 7.75
N GLY A 87 -18.43 19.15 6.58
CA GLY A 87 -17.89 18.32 5.51
C GLY A 87 -18.83 17.18 5.12
N ASN A 88 -18.26 16.08 4.62
CA ASN A 88 -18.98 14.91 4.10
C ASN A 88 -18.58 13.61 4.83
N SER A 89 -18.18 13.72 6.09
CA SER A 89 -17.78 12.56 6.88
C SER A 89 -19.00 11.68 7.17
N GLN A 90 -18.80 10.37 7.22
CA GLN A 90 -19.81 9.45 7.73
C GLN A 90 -19.64 9.26 9.23
N LEU A 91 -20.74 9.34 9.94
CA LEU A 91 -20.87 9.12 11.37
C LEU A 91 -21.69 7.86 11.61
N GLY A 92 -21.43 7.21 12.74
CA GLY A 92 -22.22 6.06 13.17
C GLY A 92 -22.59 6.16 14.65
N MET A 93 -23.74 5.59 14.97
CA MET A 93 -24.29 5.54 16.32
C MET A 93 -25.10 4.25 16.48
N ILE A 94 -25.13 3.69 17.69
CA ILE A 94 -25.99 2.56 18.01
C ILE A 94 -27.45 3.00 17.88
N LEU A 95 -28.33 2.11 17.43
CA LEU A 95 -29.75 2.42 17.23
C LEU A 95 -30.42 3.01 18.49
N ALA A 96 -30.12 2.46 19.68
CA ALA A 96 -30.69 2.92 20.93
C ALA A 96 -30.37 4.40 21.19
N ASP A 97 -29.08 4.77 21.10
CA ASP A 97 -28.63 6.15 21.28
C ASP A 97 -29.18 7.06 20.18
N PHE A 98 -29.26 6.57 18.95
CA PHE A 98 -29.79 7.33 17.81
C PHE A 98 -31.27 7.71 18.03
N LEU A 99 -32.11 6.76 18.44
CA LEU A 99 -33.53 7.02 18.72
C LEU A 99 -33.71 7.90 19.98
N GLU A 100 -32.79 7.82 20.94
CA GLU A 100 -32.81 8.68 22.13
C GLU A 100 -32.46 10.14 21.83
N HIS A 101 -31.55 10.40 20.88
CA HIS A 101 -31.00 11.75 20.63
C HIS A 101 -31.51 12.43 19.36
N LEU A 102 -32.11 11.69 18.44
CA LEU A 102 -32.65 12.22 17.19
C LEU A 102 -34.16 11.98 17.05
N GLU A 103 -34.79 12.77 16.19
CA GLU A 103 -36.18 12.65 15.78
C GLU A 103 -36.30 12.76 14.24
N PRO A 104 -37.31 12.11 13.63
CA PRO A 104 -37.46 12.16 12.18
C PRO A 104 -37.85 13.56 11.71
N ALA A 105 -37.29 13.98 10.57
CA ALA A 105 -37.60 15.24 9.91
C ALA A 105 -38.21 15.00 8.53
N THR A 106 -39.15 15.83 8.11
CA THR A 106 -39.76 15.71 6.78
C THR A 106 -38.80 16.16 5.69
N ASP A 107 -38.90 15.56 4.50
CA ASP A 107 -38.11 15.97 3.32
C ASP A 107 -38.32 17.46 2.98
N HIS A 108 -39.53 17.99 3.21
CA HIS A 108 -39.84 19.40 2.99
C HIS A 108 -39.08 20.31 3.97
N ASP A 109 -39.10 19.98 5.26
CA ASP A 109 -38.38 20.74 6.29
C ASP A 109 -36.87 20.70 6.06
N ALA A 110 -36.34 19.51 5.71
CA ALA A 110 -34.92 19.35 5.42
C ALA A 110 -34.51 20.17 4.19
N ALA A 111 -35.30 20.15 3.11
CA ALA A 111 -35.06 20.96 1.94
C ALA A 111 -35.08 22.46 2.25
N ALA A 112 -36.02 22.92 3.09
CA ALA A 112 -36.13 24.32 3.49
C ALA A 112 -34.90 24.78 4.30
N VAL A 113 -34.46 23.98 5.28
CA VAL A 113 -33.24 24.26 6.06
C VAL A 113 -32.02 24.31 5.14
N ARG A 114 -31.84 23.30 4.26
CA ARG A 114 -30.71 23.24 3.33
C ARG A 114 -30.70 24.38 2.33
N ALA A 115 -31.87 24.83 1.85
CA ALA A 115 -31.99 25.98 0.96
C ALA A 115 -31.58 27.27 1.66
N ARG A 116 -31.98 27.46 2.92
CA ARG A 116 -31.57 28.61 3.74
C ARG A 116 -30.05 28.64 3.95
N GLU A 117 -29.46 27.51 4.33
CA GLU A 117 -28.01 27.42 4.53
C GLU A 117 -27.21 27.69 3.25
N GLN A 118 -27.67 27.17 2.10
CA GLN A 118 -27.05 27.46 0.80
C GLN A 118 -27.22 28.93 0.42
N ALA A 119 -28.38 29.53 0.69
CA ALA A 119 -28.62 30.96 0.45
C ALA A 119 -27.70 31.84 1.30
N ASP A 120 -27.44 31.47 2.55
CA ASP A 120 -26.52 32.18 3.44
C ASP A 120 -25.08 32.14 2.89
N VAL A 121 -24.62 30.99 2.38
CA VAL A 121 -23.30 30.87 1.74
C VAL A 121 -23.23 31.68 0.44
N MET A 122 -24.28 31.65 -0.38
CA MET A 122 -24.36 32.44 -1.61
C MET A 122 -24.41 33.96 -1.32
N GLY A 123 -25.06 34.37 -0.23
CA GLY A 123 -25.05 35.74 0.25
C GLY A 123 -23.65 36.22 0.63
N GLN A 124 -22.84 35.36 1.28
CA GLN A 124 -21.43 35.64 1.55
C GLN A 124 -20.61 35.77 0.27
N VAL A 125 -20.85 34.92 -0.72
CA VAL A 125 -20.18 35.00 -2.03
C VAL A 125 -20.52 36.33 -2.72
N GLN A 126 -21.79 36.73 -2.72
CA GLN A 126 -22.21 38.00 -3.32
C GLN A 126 -21.55 39.20 -2.63
N ALA A 127 -21.50 39.20 -1.29
CA ALA A 127 -20.83 40.26 -0.53
C ALA A 127 -19.33 40.37 -0.90
N ILE A 128 -18.63 39.25 -1.05
CA ILE A 128 -17.21 39.24 -1.47
C ILE A 128 -17.06 39.74 -2.92
N GLN A 129 -17.98 39.37 -3.82
CA GLN A 129 -17.98 39.85 -5.20
C GLN A 129 -18.23 41.36 -5.28
N ASP A 130 -19.16 41.88 -4.48
CA ASP A 130 -19.45 43.31 -4.39
C ASP A 130 -18.22 44.07 -3.86
N GLU A 131 -17.52 43.54 -2.86
CA GLU A 131 -16.25 44.10 -2.36
C GLU A 131 -15.16 44.15 -3.44
N ILE A 132 -15.00 43.07 -4.23
CA ILE A 132 -14.03 43.04 -5.34
C ILE A 132 -14.42 44.05 -6.44
N ALA A 133 -15.70 44.12 -6.81
CA ALA A 133 -16.18 45.05 -7.82
C ALA A 133 -16.01 46.51 -7.41
N VAL A 134 -16.18 46.82 -6.11
CA VAL A 134 -15.88 48.16 -5.58
C VAL A 134 -14.37 48.43 -5.61
N ALA A 135 -13.52 47.46 -5.25
CA ALA A 135 -12.06 47.62 -5.30
C ALA A 135 -11.52 47.89 -6.70
N GLU A 136 -12.14 47.32 -7.74
CA GLU A 136 -11.77 47.55 -9.15
C GLU A 136 -12.22 48.94 -9.65
N ARG A 137 -13.37 49.44 -9.19
CA ARG A 137 -13.94 50.73 -9.63
C ARG A 137 -13.36 51.93 -8.88
N ASP A 138 -13.17 51.80 -7.57
CA ASP A 138 -12.59 52.83 -6.73
C ASP A 138 -11.80 52.22 -5.56
N PRO A 139 -10.48 51.99 -5.74
CA PRO A 139 -9.63 51.42 -4.70
C PRO A 139 -9.58 52.24 -3.41
N LEU A 140 -9.90 53.55 -3.44
CA LEU A 140 -9.79 54.43 -2.26
C LEU A 140 -11.10 54.49 -1.45
N ALA A 141 -12.21 53.99 -1.99
CA ALA A 141 -13.49 53.96 -1.31
C ALA A 141 -13.59 52.86 -0.24
N LEU A 142 -12.76 51.81 -0.33
CA LEU A 142 -12.76 50.70 0.63
C LEU A 142 -11.78 50.96 1.77
N PRO A 143 -12.23 50.96 3.05
CA PRO A 143 -11.36 51.21 4.20
C PRO A 143 -10.12 50.29 4.26
N GLY A 144 -10.28 49.01 3.92
CA GLY A 144 -9.20 48.02 3.95
C GLY A 144 -8.17 48.16 2.82
N VAL A 145 -8.57 48.69 1.66
CA VAL A 145 -7.65 49.00 0.55
C VAL A 145 -6.94 50.31 0.83
N LYS A 146 -7.66 51.31 1.34
CA LYS A 146 -7.12 52.61 1.75
C LYS A 146 -6.01 52.47 2.81
N GLU A 147 -6.21 51.67 3.86
CA GLU A 147 -5.19 51.43 4.89
C GLU A 147 -3.94 50.75 4.32
N LYS A 148 -4.11 49.77 3.42
CA LYS A 148 -2.99 49.10 2.73
C LYS A 148 -2.24 50.05 1.78
N ILE A 149 -2.96 50.90 1.05
CA ILE A 149 -2.39 51.93 0.19
C ILE A 149 -1.63 52.96 1.03
N GLU A 150 -2.21 53.49 2.10
CA GLU A 150 -1.56 54.45 2.99
C GLU A 150 -0.28 53.88 3.60
N LYS A 151 -0.30 52.61 4.02
CA LYS A 151 0.89 51.91 4.52
C LYS A 151 1.96 51.73 3.43
N ALA A 152 1.57 51.31 2.22
CA ALA A 152 2.50 51.14 1.10
C ALA A 152 3.12 52.47 0.66
N LEU A 153 2.35 53.57 0.71
CA LEU A 153 2.83 54.92 0.44
C LEU A 153 3.80 55.40 1.52
N ALA A 154 3.46 55.23 2.80
CA ALA A 154 4.36 55.59 3.90
C ALA A 154 5.69 54.83 3.85
N ASP A 155 5.67 53.54 3.45
CA ASP A 155 6.89 52.75 3.27
C ASP A 155 7.70 53.18 2.04
N LEU A 156 7.04 53.66 0.98
CA LEU A 156 7.68 54.23 -0.20
C LEU A 156 8.33 55.57 0.14
N GLU A 157 7.63 56.46 0.84
CA GLU A 157 8.13 57.75 1.34
C GLU A 157 9.37 57.56 2.22
N ARG A 158 9.32 56.64 3.20
CA ARG A 158 10.48 56.30 4.04
C ARG A 158 11.67 55.81 3.21
N LYS A 159 11.44 54.95 2.22
CA LYS A 159 12.50 54.44 1.34
C LYS A 159 13.11 55.56 0.50
N GLU A 160 12.29 56.48 0.03
CA GLU A 160 12.78 57.64 -0.73
C GLU A 160 13.52 58.63 0.16
N GLU A 161 13.04 58.97 1.36
CA GLU A 161 13.77 59.82 2.30
C GLU A 161 15.16 59.27 2.61
N VAL A 162 15.26 57.95 2.82
CA VAL A 162 16.54 57.27 3.01
C VAL A 162 17.41 57.35 1.76
N ALA A 163 16.84 57.18 0.56
CA ALA A 163 17.56 57.32 -0.70
C ALA A 163 18.06 58.76 -0.95
N ILE A 164 17.23 59.77 -0.63
CA ILE A 164 17.58 61.19 -0.74
C ILE A 164 18.70 61.53 0.24
N ARG A 165 18.61 61.10 1.51
CA ARG A 165 19.68 61.32 2.49
C ARG A 165 20.99 60.68 2.03
N LYS A 166 20.91 59.47 1.49
CA LYS A 166 22.08 58.77 0.94
C LYS A 166 22.66 59.49 -0.27
N GLU A 167 21.83 59.98 -1.18
CA GLU A 167 22.26 60.73 -2.35
C GLU A 167 22.84 62.10 -2.00
N VAL A 168 22.28 62.81 -1.02
CA VAL A 168 22.85 64.06 -0.48
C VAL A 168 24.19 63.79 0.19
N GLN A 169 24.30 62.71 0.98
CA GLN A 169 25.57 62.28 1.57
C GLN A 169 26.61 61.91 0.49
N ASP A 170 26.17 61.25 -0.60
CA ASP A 170 27.01 60.91 -1.75
C ASP A 170 27.41 62.16 -2.56
N VAL A 171 26.54 63.16 -2.67
CA VAL A 171 26.83 64.45 -3.31
C VAL A 171 27.77 65.28 -2.44
N GLU A 172 27.61 65.28 -1.11
CA GLU A 172 28.50 65.96 -0.18
C GLU A 172 29.88 65.30 -0.12
N THR A 173 29.95 63.96 -0.14
CA THR A 173 31.23 63.23 -0.25
C THR A 173 31.87 63.45 -1.62
N ARG A 174 31.10 63.43 -2.72
CA ARG A 174 31.60 63.81 -4.06
C ARG A 174 32.04 65.27 -4.13
N GLN A 175 31.36 66.21 -3.47
CA GLN A 175 31.77 67.61 -3.38
C GLN A 175 32.98 67.79 -2.47
N ALA A 176 33.11 67.02 -1.40
CA ALA A 176 34.28 66.99 -0.53
C ALA A 176 35.49 66.41 -1.27
N ASP A 177 35.28 65.36 -2.08
CA ASP A 177 36.27 64.76 -2.97
C ASP A 177 36.61 65.68 -4.14
N LEU A 178 35.64 66.36 -4.76
CA LEU A 178 35.86 67.41 -5.76
C LEU A 178 36.61 68.59 -5.16
N ARG A 179 36.35 69.00 -3.91
CA ARG A 179 37.14 70.03 -3.19
C ARG A 179 38.55 69.53 -2.85
N ARG A 180 38.73 68.21 -2.67
CA ARG A 180 40.04 67.54 -2.49
C ARG A 180 40.81 67.44 -3.81
N ILE A 181 40.10 67.16 -4.91
CA ILE A 181 40.60 67.10 -6.28
C ILE A 181 40.90 68.52 -6.77
N HIS A 182 40.06 69.52 -6.51
CA HIS A 182 40.31 70.94 -6.81
C HIS A 182 41.46 71.50 -5.96
N ARG A 183 41.65 71.05 -4.71
CA ARG A 183 42.89 71.34 -3.95
C ARG A 183 44.14 70.66 -4.53
N ARG A 184 44.00 69.51 -5.22
CA ARG A 184 45.09 68.82 -5.94
C ARG A 184 45.29 69.33 -7.38
N ALA A 185 44.26 69.88 -8.02
CA ALA A 185 44.23 70.41 -9.39
C ALA A 185 44.64 71.90 -9.43
N ALA A 186 44.37 72.67 -8.37
CA ALA A 186 44.98 73.98 -8.13
C ALA A 186 46.50 73.92 -7.89
N ARG A 187 47.09 72.72 -7.82
CA ARG A 187 48.54 72.49 -7.79
C ARG A 187 49.09 71.85 -9.08
N ARG A 188 48.27 71.54 -10.10
CA ARG A 188 48.72 70.83 -11.33
C ARG A 188 47.99 71.23 -12.61
N SER A 189 47.56 72.48 -12.73
CA SER A 189 47.10 73.02 -14.02
C SER A 189 47.64 74.44 -14.28
N GLU A 190 48.91 74.67 -13.94
CA GLU A 190 49.82 75.24 -14.94
C GLU A 190 50.01 74.18 -16.03
N ALA A 191 49.89 74.61 -17.29
CA ALA A 191 50.05 73.85 -18.53
C ALA A 191 48.79 73.13 -19.08
N LYS A 192 48.20 73.80 -20.10
CA LYS A 192 47.49 73.26 -21.28
C LYS A 192 46.17 72.51 -20.98
N GLY A 193 45.00 72.87 -21.49
CA GLY A 193 44.66 73.53 -22.75
C GLY A 193 43.93 72.57 -23.70
N ASN A 194 42.66 72.22 -23.38
CA ASN A 194 41.62 71.56 -24.21
C ASN A 194 41.96 70.13 -24.75
N PRO A 195 41.06 69.28 -25.31
CA PRO A 195 39.62 69.43 -25.62
C PRO A 195 38.76 68.13 -25.46
N LEU A 196 37.53 68.17 -26.00
CA LEU A 196 36.72 67.07 -26.57
C LEU A 196 35.67 66.35 -25.70
N ALA A 197 34.45 66.88 -25.82
CA ALA A 197 33.21 66.10 -25.92
C ALA A 197 33.14 65.30 -27.25
N VAL A 198 32.15 64.38 -27.35
CA VAL A 198 31.60 63.61 -28.51
C VAL A 198 31.62 62.10 -28.19
N ARG A 199 30.56 61.29 -28.32
CA ARG A 199 29.20 61.44 -28.89
C ARG A 199 28.28 60.34 -28.36
N SER A 200 26.99 60.68 -28.41
CA SER A 200 25.79 59.87 -28.23
C SER A 200 25.49 58.87 -29.36
N ALA A 201 24.71 57.84 -29.04
CA ALA A 201 23.71 57.19 -29.90
C ALA A 201 22.71 56.43 -28.99
N THR A 202 21.51 56.97 -28.66
CA THR A 202 20.18 56.95 -29.35
C THR A 202 19.27 55.80 -28.94
N ILE A 203 18.06 56.15 -28.44
CA ILE A 203 16.68 55.64 -28.68
C ILE A 203 15.79 56.21 -27.55
N SER A 204 14.53 56.63 -27.69
CA SER A 204 13.80 57.45 -28.67
C SER A 204 12.52 57.95 -27.96
N ASP A 205 11.99 59.08 -28.42
CA ASP A 205 10.56 59.44 -28.54
C ASP A 205 9.65 59.88 -27.39
N ARG A 206 10.15 60.28 -26.22
CA ARG A 206 9.38 61.21 -25.33
C ARG A 206 10.19 62.38 -24.77
N LEU A 207 11.39 62.57 -25.29
CA LEU A 207 12.33 63.56 -24.78
C LEU A 207 12.20 64.92 -25.50
N SER A 208 11.68 64.96 -26.73
CA SER A 208 11.59 66.20 -27.54
C SER A 208 10.54 67.19 -27.02
N THR A 209 9.43 66.71 -26.47
CA THR A 209 8.43 67.54 -25.78
C THR A 209 8.85 67.92 -24.36
N MET A 210 9.70 67.11 -23.72
CA MET A 210 10.23 67.40 -22.39
C MET A 210 11.46 68.36 -22.44
N ILE A 211 12.25 68.38 -23.53
CA ILE A 211 13.40 69.27 -23.66
C ILE A 211 12.99 70.74 -23.89
N ASN A 212 11.88 71.01 -24.58
CA ASN A 212 11.48 72.37 -24.95
C ASN A 212 10.97 73.24 -23.79
N GLU A 213 10.58 72.63 -22.66
CA GLU A 213 10.11 73.34 -21.47
C GLU A 213 11.13 73.36 -20.31
N GLY A 214 12.34 72.83 -20.52
CA GLY A 214 13.40 72.86 -19.52
C GLY A 214 13.12 71.92 -18.33
N VAL A 215 13.33 70.62 -18.52
CA VAL A 215 13.25 69.65 -17.43
C VAL A 215 14.45 69.82 -16.49
N SER A 216 14.18 70.25 -15.26
CA SER A 216 15.12 70.12 -14.15
C SER A 216 15.29 68.64 -13.77
N ALA A 217 16.44 68.28 -13.19
CA ALA A 217 16.61 66.94 -12.59
C ALA A 217 15.51 66.61 -11.56
N ASP A 218 14.92 67.65 -10.95
CA ASP A 218 13.79 67.54 -10.05
C ASP A 218 12.51 67.08 -10.76
N GLY A 219 12.23 67.55 -11.99
CA GLY A 219 11.05 67.14 -12.76
C GLY A 219 11.06 65.66 -13.17
N VAL A 220 12.23 65.08 -13.46
CA VAL A 220 12.35 63.62 -13.73
C VAL A 220 12.12 62.83 -12.44
N ARG A 221 12.65 63.30 -11.30
CA ARG A 221 12.46 62.65 -9.99
C ARG A 221 10.99 62.64 -9.60
N GLU A 222 10.29 63.76 -9.76
CA GLU A 222 8.86 63.89 -9.47
C GLU A 222 8.02 62.92 -10.32
N LEU A 223 8.32 62.80 -11.62
CA LEU A 223 7.65 61.83 -12.49
C LEU A 223 7.95 60.38 -12.10
N THR A 224 9.17 60.06 -11.67
CA THR A 224 9.51 58.71 -11.19
C THR A 224 8.82 58.39 -9.86
N TYR A 225 8.66 59.38 -8.96
CA TYR A 225 7.93 59.23 -7.71
C TYR A 225 6.45 58.94 -7.99
N GLU A 226 5.82 59.74 -8.84
CA GLU A 226 4.42 59.55 -9.25
C GLU A 226 4.21 58.19 -9.96
N ALA A 227 5.17 57.73 -10.77
CA ALA A 227 5.13 56.40 -11.37
C ALA A 227 5.20 55.28 -10.30
N LYS A 228 6.14 55.35 -9.35
CA LYS A 228 6.26 54.36 -8.26
C LYS A 228 5.04 54.38 -7.34
N ARG A 229 4.49 55.57 -7.06
CA ARG A 229 3.25 55.76 -6.28
C ARG A 229 2.08 55.03 -6.91
N ARG A 230 1.89 55.20 -8.23
CA ARG A 230 0.86 54.48 -8.99
C ARG A 230 1.10 52.96 -9.02
N THR A 231 2.34 52.52 -9.15
CA THR A 231 2.67 51.08 -9.08
C THR A 231 2.37 50.51 -7.70
N ALA A 232 2.74 51.20 -6.61
CA ALA A 232 2.48 50.76 -5.24
C ALA A 232 0.98 50.67 -4.93
N MET A 233 0.20 51.65 -5.41
CA MET A 233 -1.27 51.60 -5.34
C MET A 233 -1.82 50.41 -6.13
N ALA A 234 -1.37 50.20 -7.37
CA ALA A 234 -1.82 49.08 -8.20
C ALA A 234 -1.48 47.71 -7.59
N THR A 235 -0.28 47.55 -7.00
CA THR A 235 0.10 46.30 -6.31
C THR A 235 -0.73 46.06 -5.06
N ALA A 236 -0.99 47.09 -4.25
CA ALA A 236 -1.82 46.94 -3.05
C ALA A 236 -3.27 46.56 -3.38
N THR A 237 -3.83 47.12 -4.46
CA THR A 237 -5.15 46.75 -4.98
C THR A 237 -5.14 45.31 -5.52
N ALA A 238 -4.12 44.91 -6.28
CA ALA A 238 -3.99 43.55 -6.79
C ALA A 238 -3.90 42.51 -5.66
N ASP A 239 -3.09 42.76 -4.63
CA ASP A 239 -2.97 41.89 -3.46
C ASP A 239 -4.29 41.76 -2.69
N TYR A 240 -5.06 42.85 -2.60
CA TYR A 240 -6.39 42.84 -1.98
C TYR A 240 -7.38 42.00 -2.79
N ILE A 241 -7.44 42.20 -4.11
CA ILE A 241 -8.31 41.41 -5.00
C ILE A 241 -7.93 39.93 -4.94
N GLN A 242 -6.64 39.61 -4.96
CA GLN A 242 -6.16 38.23 -4.86
C GLN A 242 -6.60 37.57 -3.55
N HIS A 243 -6.44 38.25 -2.41
CA HIS A 243 -6.86 37.73 -1.11
C HIS A 243 -8.38 37.50 -1.04
N HIS A 244 -9.18 38.41 -1.59
CA HIS A 244 -10.65 38.24 -1.63
C HIS A 244 -11.07 37.16 -2.63
N ALA A 245 -10.34 36.97 -3.73
CA ALA A 245 -10.54 35.86 -4.66
C ALA A 245 -10.25 34.50 -3.99
N GLU A 246 -9.20 34.39 -3.17
CA GLU A 246 -8.92 33.20 -2.36
C GLU A 246 -10.05 32.90 -1.38
N ARG A 247 -10.53 33.92 -0.64
CA ARG A 247 -11.69 33.81 0.27
C ARG A 247 -12.97 33.41 -0.47
N LEU A 248 -13.17 33.90 -1.69
CA LEU A 248 -14.30 33.53 -2.54
C LEU A 248 -14.23 32.04 -2.92
N VAL A 249 -13.06 31.55 -3.32
CA VAL A 249 -12.84 30.12 -3.61
C VAL A 249 -13.08 29.26 -2.36
N GLU A 250 -12.59 29.67 -1.19
CA GLU A 250 -12.84 28.96 0.08
C GLU A 250 -14.33 28.95 0.46
N THR A 251 -15.04 30.06 0.24
CA THR A 251 -16.48 30.15 0.53
C THR A 251 -17.29 29.29 -0.43
N LEU A 252 -16.95 29.28 -1.73
CA LEU A 252 -17.57 28.39 -2.71
C LEU A 252 -17.34 26.91 -2.40
N LYS A 253 -16.16 26.53 -1.88
CA LYS A 253 -15.89 25.15 -1.45
C LYS A 253 -16.87 24.66 -0.39
N LYS A 254 -17.43 25.55 0.45
CA LYS A 254 -18.45 25.20 1.46
C LYS A 254 -19.77 24.71 0.86
N LEU A 255 -20.05 24.95 -0.43
CA LEU A 255 -21.24 24.43 -1.11
C LEU A 255 -21.10 22.98 -1.56
N SER A 256 -19.87 22.49 -1.77
CA SER A 256 -19.63 21.14 -2.28
C SER A 256 -20.28 20.03 -1.43
N PRO A 257 -20.21 20.08 -0.08
CA PRO A 257 -20.90 19.12 0.78
C PRO A 257 -22.41 19.03 0.54
N TYR A 258 -23.08 20.17 0.39
CA TYR A 258 -24.52 20.25 0.14
C TYR A 258 -24.94 19.62 -1.19
N LEU A 259 -24.12 19.78 -2.23
CA LEU A 259 -24.36 19.15 -3.53
C LEU A 259 -24.12 17.65 -3.48
N ASN A 260 -23.09 17.21 -2.76
CA ASN A 260 -22.80 15.78 -2.58
C ASN A 260 -23.91 15.08 -1.78
N GLU A 261 -24.45 15.72 -0.74
CA GLU A 261 -25.57 15.19 0.04
C GLU A 261 -26.75 14.78 -0.88
N LYS A 262 -27.09 15.59 -1.89
CA LYS A 262 -28.16 15.25 -2.86
C LYS A 262 -27.86 13.97 -3.65
N SER A 263 -26.61 13.75 -4.05
CA SER A 263 -26.20 12.49 -4.70
C SER A 263 -26.29 11.31 -3.74
N GLN A 264 -25.91 11.51 -2.47
CA GLN A 264 -25.99 10.48 -1.44
C GLN A 264 -27.41 10.05 -1.11
N ILE A 265 -28.42 10.95 -1.21
CA ILE A 265 -29.84 10.57 -1.04
C ILE A 265 -30.24 9.50 -2.05
N ALA A 266 -29.89 9.68 -3.32
CA ALA A 266 -30.21 8.70 -4.36
C ALA A 266 -29.52 7.35 -4.09
N ILE A 267 -28.23 7.38 -3.72
CA ILE A 267 -27.47 6.18 -3.38
C ILE A 267 -28.07 5.47 -2.15
N ALA A 268 -28.43 6.22 -1.11
CA ALA A 268 -29.02 5.68 0.11
C ALA A 268 -30.38 5.02 -0.17
N ARG A 269 -31.25 5.68 -0.94
CA ARG A 269 -32.56 5.12 -1.34
C ARG A 269 -32.42 3.85 -2.18
N SER A 270 -31.38 3.75 -3.01
CA SER A 270 -31.10 2.56 -3.83
C SER A 270 -30.24 1.51 -3.13
N ARG A 271 -29.79 1.73 -1.89
CA ARG A 271 -28.81 0.88 -1.21
C ARG A 271 -29.25 -0.57 -1.08
N LYS A 272 -30.50 -0.81 -0.66
CA LYS A 272 -31.05 -2.16 -0.52
C LYS A 272 -31.06 -2.92 -1.86
N ALA A 273 -31.40 -2.25 -2.95
CA ALA A 273 -31.38 -2.87 -4.28
C ALA A 273 -29.94 -3.18 -4.75
N ILE A 274 -28.99 -2.28 -4.48
CA ILE A 274 -27.57 -2.50 -4.78
C ILE A 274 -27.04 -3.70 -3.99
N GLN A 275 -27.37 -3.80 -2.70
CA GLN A 275 -26.97 -4.93 -1.85
C GLN A 275 -27.57 -6.24 -2.34
N GLN A 276 -28.84 -6.27 -2.75
CA GLN A 276 -29.47 -7.47 -3.31
C GLN A 276 -28.79 -7.94 -4.61
N VAL A 277 -28.38 -7.01 -5.48
CA VAL A 277 -27.62 -7.34 -6.70
C VAL A 277 -26.23 -7.87 -6.35
N ASP A 278 -25.56 -7.29 -5.35
CA ASP A 278 -24.27 -7.77 -4.85
C ASP A 278 -24.37 -9.19 -4.27
N GLU A 279 -25.37 -9.46 -3.42
CA GLU A 279 -25.64 -10.80 -2.88
C GLU A 279 -25.94 -11.82 -4.00
N LEU A 280 -26.73 -11.42 -5.00
CA LEU A 280 -27.01 -12.27 -6.17
C LEU A 280 -25.73 -12.55 -6.97
N SER A 281 -24.89 -11.53 -7.19
CA SER A 281 -23.60 -11.69 -7.86
C SER A 281 -22.67 -12.62 -7.08
N LYS A 282 -22.57 -12.44 -5.75
CA LYS A 282 -21.83 -13.34 -4.86
C LYS A 282 -22.32 -14.79 -4.95
N GLY A 283 -23.65 -14.98 -5.09
CA GLY A 283 -24.28 -16.29 -5.33
C GLY A 283 -23.89 -16.90 -6.68
N ILE A 284 -23.95 -16.13 -7.77
CA ILE A 284 -23.56 -16.55 -9.12
C ILE A 284 -22.08 -16.95 -9.17
N SER A 285 -21.20 -16.15 -8.57
CA SER A 285 -19.77 -16.49 -8.42
C SER A 285 -19.58 -17.85 -7.74
N SER A 286 -20.33 -18.08 -6.65
CA SER A 286 -20.26 -19.36 -5.92
C SER A 286 -20.76 -20.53 -6.77
N LEU A 287 -21.82 -20.32 -7.57
CA LEU A 287 -22.30 -21.33 -8.51
C LEU A 287 -21.28 -21.62 -9.63
N ASN A 288 -20.60 -20.61 -10.16
CA ASN A 288 -19.57 -20.77 -11.20
C ASN A 288 -18.38 -21.63 -10.73
N LEU A 289 -18.07 -21.64 -9.44
CA LEU A 289 -17.08 -22.55 -8.86
C LEU A 289 -17.58 -24.00 -8.87
N TYR A 290 -18.86 -24.20 -8.53
CA TYR A 290 -19.49 -25.53 -8.55
C TYR A 290 -19.74 -26.08 -9.95
N THR A 291 -20.02 -25.23 -10.95
CA THR A 291 -20.23 -25.67 -12.34
C THR A 291 -18.91 -25.82 -13.11
N GLY A 292 -17.84 -25.17 -12.63
CA GLY A 292 -16.54 -25.17 -13.28
C GLY A 292 -16.34 -24.09 -14.34
N ALA A 293 -17.32 -23.20 -14.55
CA ALA A 293 -17.23 -22.15 -15.56
C ALA A 293 -16.07 -21.16 -15.33
N SER A 294 -15.56 -21.10 -14.09
CA SER A 294 -14.47 -20.21 -13.65
C SER A 294 -13.23 -20.98 -13.19
N VAL A 295 -13.13 -22.27 -13.52
CA VAL A 295 -12.16 -23.21 -12.95
C VAL A 295 -11.43 -23.96 -14.06
N ASP A 296 -10.10 -23.81 -14.08
CA ASP A 296 -9.22 -24.54 -15.02
C ASP A 296 -8.44 -25.61 -14.28
N VAL A 297 -8.47 -26.85 -14.80
CA VAL A 297 -7.75 -27.99 -14.23
C VAL A 297 -6.63 -28.43 -15.18
N VAL A 298 -5.40 -28.41 -14.68
CA VAL A 298 -4.20 -28.84 -15.40
C VAL A 298 -3.65 -30.10 -14.76
N THR A 299 -3.63 -31.21 -15.50
CA THR A 299 -3.04 -32.46 -15.03
C THR A 299 -1.52 -32.39 -15.06
N VAL A 300 -0.89 -32.58 -13.89
CA VAL A 300 0.56 -32.60 -13.72
C VAL A 300 1.07 -34.02 -13.85
N THR A 301 0.54 -34.97 -13.10
CA THR A 301 0.89 -36.41 -13.19
C THR A 301 -0.37 -37.25 -13.25
N GLU A 302 -0.28 -38.38 -13.95
CA GLU A 302 -1.29 -39.43 -13.97
C GLU A 302 -0.67 -40.74 -13.47
N GLY A 303 -1.45 -41.54 -12.75
CA GLY A 303 -1.01 -42.81 -12.18
C GLY A 303 -2.10 -43.45 -11.33
N LYS A 304 -1.68 -44.33 -10.40
CA LYS A 304 -2.62 -45.06 -9.54
C LYS A 304 -3.31 -44.11 -8.54
N ALA A 305 -4.63 -44.22 -8.44
CA ALA A 305 -5.43 -43.51 -7.44
C ALA A 305 -5.08 -43.93 -6.01
N ALA A 306 -5.35 -43.06 -5.03
CA ALA A 306 -5.19 -43.39 -3.62
C ALA A 306 -6.22 -44.45 -3.18
N PRO A 307 -5.91 -45.26 -2.15
CA PRO A 307 -6.85 -46.23 -1.58
C PRO A 307 -8.17 -45.58 -1.13
N THR A 308 -9.27 -46.33 -1.19
CA THR A 308 -10.61 -45.83 -0.84
C THR A 308 -10.74 -45.42 0.63
N GLU A 309 -9.98 -46.04 1.52
CA GLU A 309 -10.00 -45.75 2.96
C GLU A 309 -9.27 -44.46 3.35
N GLU A 310 -8.49 -43.86 2.44
CA GLU A 310 -7.72 -42.64 2.74
C GLU A 310 -8.66 -41.42 2.75
N PRO A 311 -8.74 -40.62 3.82
CA PRO A 311 -9.59 -39.43 3.83
C PRO A 311 -9.00 -38.31 2.94
N LEU A 312 -9.85 -37.35 2.56
CA LEU A 312 -9.39 -36.14 1.88
C LEU A 312 -8.70 -35.20 2.88
N THR A 313 -7.38 -35.04 2.77
CA THR A 313 -6.63 -34.18 3.66
C THR A 313 -6.54 -32.74 3.12
N LEU A 314 -6.98 -31.76 3.90
CA LEU A 314 -6.84 -30.34 3.57
C LEU A 314 -5.69 -29.73 4.38
N MET A 315 -4.69 -29.18 3.69
CA MET A 315 -3.52 -28.56 4.30
C MET A 315 -3.76 -27.05 4.45
N GLN A 316 -3.61 -26.51 5.67
CA GLN A 316 -3.92 -25.10 5.95
C GLN A 316 -2.98 -24.15 5.22
N ALA A 317 -1.67 -24.37 5.37
CA ALA A 317 -0.64 -23.43 4.94
C ALA A 317 -0.61 -23.23 3.43
N LYS A 318 -0.37 -21.98 3.01
CA LYS A 318 0.01 -21.65 1.64
C LYS A 318 1.50 -21.89 1.42
N THR A 319 1.82 -22.70 0.42
CA THR A 319 3.21 -22.99 0.02
C THR A 319 3.62 -22.13 -1.17
N TYR A 320 4.93 -22.08 -1.44
CA TYR A 320 5.50 -21.28 -2.53
C TYR A 320 6.44 -22.13 -3.37
N MET A 321 6.27 -22.08 -4.69
CA MET A 321 7.00 -22.93 -5.63
C MET A 321 8.51 -22.76 -5.50
N ASP A 322 8.96 -21.51 -5.43
CA ASP A 322 10.38 -21.17 -5.37
C ASP A 322 11.05 -21.67 -4.08
N GLU A 323 10.39 -21.51 -2.94
CA GLU A 323 10.86 -21.96 -1.62
C GLU A 323 10.87 -23.49 -1.48
N GLU A 324 9.86 -24.19 -2.03
CA GLU A 324 9.80 -25.66 -1.97
C GLU A 324 10.81 -26.31 -2.93
N LEU A 325 10.99 -25.73 -4.12
CA LEU A 325 11.94 -26.20 -5.13
C LEU A 325 13.40 -25.93 -4.74
N ALA A 326 13.66 -24.81 -4.04
CA ALA A 326 15.00 -24.42 -3.59
C ALA A 326 15.67 -25.45 -2.65
N VAL A 327 14.89 -26.33 -2.02
CA VAL A 327 15.39 -27.44 -1.19
C VAL A 327 16.13 -28.48 -2.06
N TRP A 328 15.72 -28.65 -3.31
CA TRP A 328 16.16 -29.75 -4.19
C TRP A 328 17.08 -29.28 -5.32
N CYS A 329 16.88 -28.08 -5.84
CA CYS A 329 17.71 -27.54 -6.91
C CYS A 329 18.03 -26.06 -6.72
N ASP A 330 18.96 -25.57 -7.54
CA ASP A 330 19.39 -24.19 -7.50
C ASP A 330 18.36 -23.30 -8.21
N VAL A 331 17.49 -22.67 -7.42
CA VAL A 331 16.47 -21.76 -7.94
C VAL A 331 17.07 -20.36 -8.13
N SER A 332 16.86 -19.77 -9.31
CA SER A 332 17.33 -18.41 -9.63
C SER A 332 16.60 -17.35 -8.80
N GLU A 333 17.27 -16.23 -8.51
CA GLU A 333 16.61 -15.06 -7.92
C GLU A 333 15.52 -14.48 -8.83
N SER A 334 15.65 -14.69 -10.15
CA SER A 334 14.69 -14.32 -11.19
C SER A 334 13.55 -15.31 -11.39
N PHE A 335 13.45 -16.36 -10.57
CA PHE A 335 12.38 -17.36 -10.68
C PHE A 335 11.03 -16.68 -10.45
N ASP A 336 10.16 -16.77 -11.46
CA ASP A 336 8.86 -16.10 -11.52
C ASP A 336 7.77 -17.01 -12.10
N TRP A 337 6.58 -16.45 -12.33
CA TRP A 337 5.42 -17.20 -12.82
C TRP A 337 5.67 -17.92 -14.15
N THR A 338 6.59 -17.44 -14.99
CA THR A 338 6.95 -18.08 -16.26
C THR A 338 7.72 -19.40 -16.04
N SER A 339 8.30 -19.60 -14.85
CA SER A 339 9.06 -20.81 -14.47
C SER A 339 8.15 -21.97 -14.04
N GLN A 340 6.82 -21.80 -14.08
CA GLN A 340 5.86 -22.81 -13.64
C GLN A 340 5.93 -24.15 -14.39
N PRO A 341 6.14 -24.20 -15.73
CA PRO A 341 6.32 -25.46 -16.43
C PRO A 341 7.51 -26.28 -15.93
N GLU A 342 8.62 -25.62 -15.57
CA GLU A 342 9.82 -26.28 -15.03
C GLU A 342 9.52 -26.89 -13.67
N PHE A 343 8.80 -26.16 -12.81
CA PHE A 343 8.35 -26.67 -11.52
C PHE A 343 7.43 -27.89 -11.66
N PHE A 344 6.47 -27.88 -12.60
CA PHE A 344 5.62 -29.04 -12.86
C PHE A 344 6.41 -30.23 -13.42
N SER A 345 7.43 -29.98 -14.23
CA SER A 345 8.37 -31.03 -14.64
C SER A 345 9.12 -31.63 -13.45
N ALA A 346 9.59 -30.80 -12.52
CA ALA A 346 10.26 -31.25 -11.31
C ALA A 346 9.33 -32.09 -10.41
N LEU A 347 8.07 -31.71 -10.26
CA LEU A 347 7.05 -32.49 -9.53
C LEU A 347 6.80 -33.87 -10.14
N ARG A 348 6.87 -34.00 -11.47
CA ARG A 348 6.69 -35.28 -12.17
C ARG A 348 7.84 -36.25 -11.90
N THR A 349 9.07 -35.73 -11.88
CA THR A 349 10.27 -36.57 -11.81
C THR A 349 10.74 -36.83 -10.36
N ASN A 350 10.52 -35.89 -9.44
CA ASN A 350 11.02 -35.98 -8.07
C ASN A 350 9.90 -36.33 -7.08
N THR A 351 9.82 -37.62 -6.73
CA THR A 351 8.86 -38.14 -5.74
C THR A 351 9.02 -37.47 -4.36
N SER A 352 10.25 -37.18 -3.93
CA SER A 352 10.51 -36.57 -2.63
C SER A 352 10.06 -35.11 -2.55
N LEU A 353 10.19 -34.35 -3.65
CA LEU A 353 9.60 -33.01 -3.75
C LEU A 353 8.06 -33.09 -3.70
N ARG A 354 7.47 -34.05 -4.41
CA ARG A 354 6.03 -34.28 -4.39
C ARG A 354 5.53 -34.61 -2.97
N ASP A 355 6.22 -35.50 -2.25
CA ASP A 355 5.85 -35.88 -0.89
C ASP A 355 6.14 -34.75 0.12
N GLN A 356 7.11 -33.87 -0.14
CA GLN A 356 7.30 -32.66 0.66
C GLN A 356 6.10 -31.71 0.55
N ILE A 357 5.63 -31.44 -0.67
CA ILE A 357 4.54 -30.48 -0.92
C ILE A 357 3.18 -31.08 -0.59
N LEU A 358 2.92 -32.30 -1.05
CA LEU A 358 1.67 -33.04 -0.94
C LEU A 358 1.88 -34.29 -0.06
N PRO A 359 2.01 -34.16 1.27
CA PRO A 359 2.51 -35.23 2.14
C PRO A 359 1.57 -36.41 2.34
N ARG A 360 0.28 -36.25 2.02
CA ARG A 360 -0.71 -37.33 2.12
C ARG A 360 -1.09 -37.87 0.75
N PRO A 361 -1.39 -39.17 0.62
CA PRO A 361 -1.80 -39.76 -0.66
C PRO A 361 -3.02 -39.08 -1.27
N ARG A 362 -3.93 -38.55 -0.44
CA ARG A 362 -5.08 -37.76 -0.89
C ARG A 362 -5.09 -36.41 -0.18
N CYS A 363 -4.68 -35.34 -0.86
CA CYS A 363 -4.64 -34.01 -0.23
C CYS A 363 -4.81 -32.83 -1.17
N VAL A 364 -5.15 -31.68 -0.58
CA VAL A 364 -5.24 -30.38 -1.23
C VAL A 364 -4.32 -29.40 -0.51
N VAL A 365 -3.53 -28.66 -1.29
CA VAL A 365 -2.59 -27.64 -0.83
C VAL A 365 -2.81 -26.35 -1.61
N THR A 366 -2.79 -25.21 -0.93
CA THR A 366 -2.76 -23.89 -1.59
C THR A 366 -1.32 -23.54 -1.94
N MET A 367 -1.07 -23.05 -3.15
CA MET A 367 0.26 -22.68 -3.60
C MET A 367 0.24 -21.38 -4.40
N ALA A 368 1.32 -20.60 -4.28
CA ALA A 368 1.63 -19.48 -5.16
C ALA A 368 3.05 -19.65 -5.72
N VAL A 369 3.41 -18.85 -6.72
CA VAL A 369 4.75 -18.95 -7.34
C VAL A 369 5.81 -18.46 -6.37
N THR A 370 5.65 -17.23 -5.88
CA THR A 370 6.57 -16.63 -4.92
C THR A 370 5.88 -15.54 -4.09
N ARG A 371 6.36 -15.34 -2.87
CA ARG A 371 6.02 -14.17 -2.04
C ARG A 371 7.03 -13.03 -2.15
N ARG A 372 8.13 -13.23 -2.88
CA ARG A 372 9.16 -12.21 -3.09
C ARG A 372 8.67 -11.22 -4.15
N SER A 373 8.99 -9.95 -3.97
CA SER A 373 8.87 -8.99 -5.06
C SER A 373 10.10 -9.10 -5.94
N ILE A 374 9.89 -9.47 -7.20
CA ILE A 374 10.98 -9.68 -8.16
C ILE A 374 11.31 -8.35 -8.82
N GLN A 375 12.60 -8.01 -8.84
CA GLN A 375 13.07 -6.85 -9.58
C GLN A 375 13.18 -7.21 -11.06
N TYR A 376 12.14 -6.88 -11.81
CA TYR A 376 12.17 -6.93 -13.27
C TYR A 376 13.00 -5.76 -13.83
N GLY A 377 13.57 -5.95 -15.02
CA GLY A 377 14.48 -4.98 -15.63
C GLY A 377 13.86 -3.58 -15.81
N SER A 378 14.70 -2.54 -15.71
CA SER A 378 14.29 -1.12 -15.71
C SER A 378 13.62 -0.61 -17.00
N GLN A 379 13.54 -1.45 -18.04
CA GLN A 379 12.91 -1.12 -19.33
C GLN A 379 11.44 -1.57 -19.40
N MET A 380 10.92 -2.27 -18.39
CA MET A 380 9.55 -2.75 -18.34
C MET A 380 8.56 -1.65 -17.95
N SER A 381 7.37 -1.63 -18.56
CA SER A 381 6.34 -0.63 -18.22
C SER A 381 5.79 -0.87 -16.80
N PRO A 382 5.37 0.19 -16.07
CA PRO A 382 4.79 0.04 -14.73
C PRO A 382 3.59 -0.91 -14.68
N PHE A 383 2.78 -0.94 -15.75
CA PHE A 383 1.64 -1.83 -15.84
C PHE A 383 2.05 -3.30 -15.93
N ALA A 384 3.05 -3.63 -16.75
CA ALA A 384 3.57 -4.99 -16.87
C ALA A 384 4.23 -5.46 -15.55
N LEU A 385 4.89 -4.56 -14.82
CA LEU A 385 5.42 -4.86 -13.48
C LEU A 385 4.32 -5.30 -12.51
N ILE A 386 3.21 -4.56 -12.47
CA ILE A 386 2.06 -4.88 -11.62
C ILE A 386 1.45 -6.22 -12.03
N GLN A 387 1.26 -6.46 -13.33
CA GLN A 387 0.72 -7.74 -13.82
C GLN A 387 1.61 -8.93 -13.43
N ASN A 388 2.93 -8.81 -13.58
CA ASN A 388 3.86 -9.86 -13.18
C ASN A 388 3.84 -10.10 -11.67
N GLU A 389 3.78 -9.03 -10.87
CA GLU A 389 3.70 -9.15 -9.41
C GLU A 389 2.38 -9.82 -8.97
N LEU A 390 1.27 -9.53 -9.64
CA LEU A 390 -0.01 -10.19 -9.40
C LEU A 390 0.06 -11.68 -9.79
N ALA A 391 0.59 -11.99 -10.98
CA ALA A 391 0.75 -13.37 -11.45
C ALA A 391 1.66 -14.21 -10.54
N ASN A 392 2.72 -13.62 -9.98
CA ASN A 392 3.60 -14.29 -9.01
C ASN A 392 2.89 -14.66 -7.70
N LYS A 393 1.94 -13.81 -7.28
CA LYS A 393 1.20 -13.96 -6.01
C LYS A 393 -0.12 -14.71 -6.15
N LEU A 394 -0.57 -14.94 -7.39
CA LEU A 394 -1.80 -15.64 -7.69
C LEU A 394 -1.77 -17.04 -7.07
N VAL A 395 -2.80 -17.33 -6.29
CA VAL A 395 -2.94 -18.59 -5.57
C VAL A 395 -3.74 -19.59 -6.42
N PHE A 396 -3.25 -20.82 -6.45
CA PHE A 396 -3.93 -21.96 -7.06
C PHE A 396 -3.86 -23.18 -6.12
N LEU A 397 -4.66 -24.20 -6.40
CA LEU A 397 -4.67 -25.43 -5.62
C LEU A 397 -3.82 -26.51 -6.31
N LEU A 398 -3.03 -27.23 -5.53
CA LEU A 398 -2.50 -28.53 -5.91
C LEU A 398 -3.36 -29.61 -5.27
N VAL A 399 -3.87 -30.53 -6.08
CA VAL A 399 -4.70 -31.65 -5.67
C VAL A 399 -3.98 -32.96 -5.96
N ARG A 400 -3.85 -33.82 -4.96
CA ARG A 400 -3.26 -35.16 -5.07
C ARG A 400 -4.31 -36.25 -4.81
N ASN A 401 -4.31 -37.27 -5.66
CA ASN A 401 -5.04 -38.53 -5.47
C ASN A 401 -4.15 -39.71 -5.90
N GLY A 402 -3.39 -40.22 -4.93
CA GLY A 402 -2.38 -41.25 -5.12
C GLY A 402 -1.17 -40.68 -5.86
N GLU A 403 -0.99 -41.14 -7.09
CA GLU A 403 0.03 -40.64 -8.02
C GLU A 403 -0.49 -39.54 -8.95
N ASN A 404 -1.82 -39.36 -9.00
CA ASN A 404 -2.44 -38.29 -9.78
C ASN A 404 -2.24 -36.95 -9.08
N VAL A 405 -1.73 -35.95 -9.79
CA VAL A 405 -1.57 -34.59 -9.29
C VAL A 405 -2.13 -33.63 -10.31
N HIS A 406 -2.98 -32.71 -9.86
CA HIS A 406 -3.61 -31.68 -10.68
C HIS A 406 -3.36 -30.30 -10.07
N ALA A 407 -3.15 -29.30 -10.92
CA ALA A 407 -3.17 -27.90 -10.54
C ALA A 407 -4.53 -27.31 -10.93
N VAL A 408 -5.21 -26.66 -9.99
CA VAL A 408 -6.55 -26.09 -10.19
C VAL A 408 -6.48 -24.57 -10.00
N TYR A 409 -6.85 -23.84 -11.03
CA TYR A 409 -6.93 -22.39 -11.04
C TYR A 409 -8.38 -21.96 -10.95
N SER A 410 -8.63 -20.88 -10.21
CA SER A 410 -9.94 -20.26 -10.08
C SER A 410 -9.79 -18.77 -10.32
N THR A 411 -10.61 -18.23 -11.23
CA THR A 411 -10.64 -16.78 -11.55
C THR A 411 -11.43 -15.96 -10.52
N GLU A 412 -11.87 -16.59 -9.44
CA GLU A 412 -12.58 -15.93 -8.37
C GLU A 412 -11.58 -15.17 -7.47
N ALA A 413 -11.73 -13.85 -7.38
CA ALA A 413 -10.78 -12.95 -6.73
C ALA A 413 -10.46 -13.34 -5.26
N SER A 414 -11.42 -13.92 -4.54
CA SER A 414 -11.20 -14.36 -3.16
C SER A 414 -10.18 -15.50 -3.08
N HIS A 415 -10.14 -16.39 -4.07
CA HIS A 415 -9.18 -17.49 -4.12
C HIS A 415 -7.80 -17.01 -4.56
N GLU A 416 -7.70 -16.10 -5.54
CA GLU A 416 -6.42 -15.62 -6.09
C GLU A 416 -5.51 -14.98 -5.05
N ALA A 417 -6.06 -14.41 -3.99
CA ALA A 417 -5.33 -13.73 -2.91
C ALA A 417 -5.38 -14.48 -1.56
N ALA A 418 -5.87 -15.72 -1.52
CA ALA A 418 -6.08 -16.45 -0.28
C ALA A 418 -4.79 -16.55 0.57
N ALA A 419 -4.88 -16.25 1.86
CA ALA A 419 -3.74 -16.39 2.77
C ALA A 419 -3.42 -17.87 3.07
N ARG A 420 -4.45 -18.71 3.10
CA ARG A 420 -4.45 -20.12 3.52
C ARG A 420 -5.74 -20.81 3.06
N LEU A 421 -5.78 -22.14 3.12
CA LEU A 421 -6.93 -22.93 2.63
C LEU A 421 -8.15 -22.88 3.56
N PHE A 422 -7.93 -22.79 4.87
CA PHE A 422 -8.98 -22.65 5.88
C PHE A 422 -8.47 -21.78 7.05
N PRO A 423 -9.36 -21.09 7.79
CA PRO A 423 -8.95 -20.07 8.75
C PRO A 423 -8.26 -20.68 9.98
N THR A 424 -7.43 -19.87 10.63
CA THR A 424 -6.89 -20.08 11.98
C THR A 424 -7.86 -19.53 13.03
N GLN A 425 -7.66 -19.88 14.29
CA GLN A 425 -8.42 -19.28 15.39
C GLN A 425 -8.22 -17.76 15.50
N GLU A 426 -7.07 -17.25 15.10
CA GLU A 426 -6.78 -15.82 15.10
C GLU A 426 -7.49 -15.08 13.96
N ASP A 427 -7.63 -15.69 12.77
CA ASP A 427 -8.42 -15.07 11.67
C ASP A 427 -9.88 -14.91 12.06
N LEU A 428 -10.45 -15.91 12.74
CA LEU A 428 -11.83 -15.87 13.21
C LEU A 428 -12.08 -14.74 14.22
N LYS A 429 -11.04 -14.36 14.98
CA LYS A 429 -11.12 -13.33 16.02
C LYS A 429 -10.68 -11.96 15.52
N ALA A 430 -9.87 -11.89 14.47
CA ALA A 430 -9.26 -10.65 14.00
C ALA A 430 -10.27 -9.55 13.64
N PRO A 431 -11.41 -9.83 12.97
CA PRO A 431 -12.42 -8.80 12.70
C PRO A 431 -12.97 -8.14 13.97
N PHE A 432 -13.01 -8.89 15.08
CA PHE A 432 -13.56 -8.44 16.36
C PHE A 432 -12.49 -7.89 17.32
N ARG A 433 -11.29 -7.57 16.83
CA ARG A 433 -10.23 -6.94 17.63
C ARG A 433 -9.91 -5.54 17.14
N GLY A 434 -9.91 -4.57 18.05
CA GLY A 434 -9.45 -3.22 17.80
C GLY A 434 -7.94 -3.17 17.54
N MET A 435 -7.45 -2.06 16.97
CA MET A 435 -6.01 -1.84 16.74
C MET A 435 -5.18 -1.82 18.02
N ASP A 436 -5.81 -1.52 19.16
CA ASP A 436 -5.23 -1.54 20.50
C ASP A 436 -5.27 -2.94 21.17
N GLY A 437 -5.84 -3.94 20.49
CA GLY A 437 -6.04 -5.29 21.02
C GLY A 437 -7.29 -5.46 21.88
N SER A 438 -8.13 -4.43 22.02
CA SER A 438 -9.43 -4.54 22.69
C SER A 438 -10.39 -5.44 21.91
N GLN A 439 -11.29 -6.14 22.60
CA GLN A 439 -12.35 -6.92 21.94
C GLN A 439 -13.54 -6.02 21.65
N LEU A 440 -14.00 -6.04 20.40
CA LEU A 440 -15.22 -5.37 19.99
C LEU A 440 -16.43 -6.07 20.63
N SER A 441 -17.29 -5.26 21.21
CA SER A 441 -18.52 -5.67 21.88
C SER A 441 -19.74 -5.27 21.05
N LEU A 442 -20.90 -5.80 21.41
CA LEU A 442 -22.19 -5.41 20.82
C LEU A 442 -22.55 -3.94 21.03
N ARG A 443 -21.86 -3.23 21.93
CA ARG A 443 -22.07 -1.79 22.15
C ARG A 443 -21.19 -0.92 21.28
N ASP A 444 -20.35 -1.50 20.42
CA ASP A 444 -19.48 -0.73 19.56
C ASP A 444 -20.12 -0.58 18.18
N VAL A 445 -20.09 0.64 17.61
CA VAL A 445 -20.62 0.90 16.26
C VAL A 445 -19.87 0.08 15.21
N ALA A 446 -18.57 -0.14 15.42
CA ALA A 446 -17.73 -0.94 14.55
C ALA A 446 -18.14 -2.43 14.48
N PHE A 447 -18.94 -2.93 15.44
CA PHE A 447 -19.35 -4.33 15.48
C PHE A 447 -20.07 -4.78 14.21
N GLY A 448 -20.98 -3.97 13.66
CA GLY A 448 -21.68 -4.29 12.42
C GLY A 448 -20.74 -4.45 11.22
N SER A 449 -19.66 -3.66 11.16
CA SER A 449 -18.64 -3.80 10.12
C SER A 449 -17.82 -5.07 10.32
N ALA A 450 -17.42 -5.36 11.56
CA ALA A 450 -16.68 -6.57 11.92
C ALA A 450 -17.45 -7.86 11.58
N VAL A 451 -18.78 -7.86 11.75
CA VAL A 451 -19.64 -8.96 11.31
C VAL A 451 -19.59 -9.12 9.79
N GLY A 452 -19.67 -8.02 9.03
CA GLY A 452 -19.54 -8.05 7.57
C GLY A 452 -18.20 -8.65 7.12
N ASP A 453 -17.09 -8.22 7.74
CA ASP A 453 -15.75 -8.76 7.46
C ASP A 453 -15.67 -10.26 7.79
N PHE A 454 -16.30 -10.69 8.89
CA PHE A 454 -16.40 -12.10 9.25
C PHE A 454 -17.25 -12.91 8.25
N GLU A 455 -18.37 -12.36 7.78
CA GLU A 455 -19.23 -12.98 6.77
C GLU A 455 -18.52 -13.12 5.42
N ASP A 456 -17.79 -12.10 4.98
CA ASP A 456 -17.00 -12.15 3.74
C ASP A 456 -15.88 -13.19 3.84
N MET A 457 -15.22 -13.30 5.00
CA MET A 457 -14.27 -14.38 5.26
C MET A 457 -14.94 -15.77 5.27
N ALA A 458 -16.10 -15.90 5.90
CA ALA A 458 -16.86 -17.15 5.91
C ALA A 458 -17.31 -17.55 4.50
N LEU A 459 -17.74 -16.58 3.68
CA LEU A 459 -18.07 -16.79 2.28
C LEU A 459 -16.86 -17.24 1.47
N HIS A 460 -15.69 -16.63 1.68
CA HIS A 460 -14.44 -17.04 1.05
C HIS A 460 -14.12 -18.52 1.31
N TYR A 461 -14.18 -18.99 2.57
CA TYR A 461 -13.89 -20.39 2.88
C TYR A 461 -15.01 -21.35 2.46
N ARG A 462 -16.27 -20.92 2.48
CA ARG A 462 -17.38 -21.68 1.89
C ARG A 462 -17.17 -21.89 0.38
N ARG A 463 -16.65 -20.89 -0.33
CA ARG A 463 -16.32 -20.99 -1.76
C ARG A 463 -15.24 -22.01 -2.06
N PHE A 464 -14.24 -22.20 -1.18
CA PHE A 464 -13.30 -23.31 -1.32
C PHE A 464 -14.00 -24.67 -1.21
N LEU A 465 -14.89 -24.86 -0.23
CA LEU A 465 -15.64 -26.12 -0.10
C LEU A 465 -16.54 -26.37 -1.32
N ILE A 466 -17.19 -25.32 -1.85
CA ILE A 466 -18.02 -25.41 -3.06
C ILE A 466 -17.16 -25.78 -4.28
N LEU A 467 -15.96 -25.20 -4.42
CA LEU A 467 -15.00 -25.55 -5.45
C LEU A 467 -14.60 -27.02 -5.34
N LEU A 468 -14.22 -27.50 -4.15
CA LEU A 468 -13.87 -28.90 -3.92
C LEU A 468 -15.06 -29.83 -4.25
N CYS A 469 -16.27 -29.49 -3.82
CA CYS A 469 -17.48 -30.23 -4.14
C CYS A 469 -17.70 -30.34 -5.66
N GLY A 470 -17.54 -29.23 -6.38
CA GLY A 470 -17.64 -29.22 -7.83
C GLY A 470 -16.56 -30.08 -8.52
N LEU A 471 -15.30 -30.01 -8.04
CA LEU A 471 -14.20 -30.82 -8.56
C LEU A 471 -14.42 -32.31 -8.33
N ASP A 472 -14.99 -32.70 -7.20
CA ASP A 472 -15.33 -34.10 -6.94
C ASP A 472 -16.46 -34.57 -7.87
N HIS A 473 -17.56 -33.83 -7.92
CA HIS A 473 -18.78 -34.27 -8.59
C HIS A 473 -18.62 -34.34 -10.10
N ARG A 474 -17.91 -33.36 -10.71
CA ARG A 474 -17.78 -33.27 -12.17
C ARG A 474 -16.60 -34.08 -12.70
N GLU A 475 -15.46 -33.99 -12.01
CA GLU A 475 -14.18 -34.46 -12.54
C GLU A 475 -13.57 -35.61 -11.72
N LYS A 476 -14.15 -35.94 -10.55
CA LYS A 476 -13.68 -37.00 -9.65
C LYS A 476 -12.20 -36.91 -9.29
N LEU A 477 -11.67 -35.68 -9.12
CA LEU A 477 -10.24 -35.44 -8.84
C LEU A 477 -9.74 -36.16 -7.57
N PHE A 478 -10.60 -36.34 -6.56
CA PHE A 478 -10.21 -36.99 -5.31
C PHE A 478 -10.36 -38.51 -5.35
N GLY A 479 -10.89 -39.08 -6.44
CA GLY A 479 -11.20 -40.50 -6.53
C GLY A 479 -12.33 -40.93 -5.58
N GLU A 480 -12.44 -42.23 -5.34
CA GLU A 480 -13.46 -42.79 -4.45
C GLU A 480 -12.91 -42.83 -3.02
N PHE A 481 -13.43 -41.98 -2.13
CA PHE A 481 -13.04 -41.95 -0.70
C PHE A 481 -14.24 -41.98 0.26
N TYR A 482 -15.44 -42.10 -0.30
CA TYR A 482 -16.70 -42.19 0.43
C TYR A 482 -17.73 -42.97 -0.41
N PRO A 483 -18.76 -43.57 0.21
CA PRO A 483 -19.81 -44.28 -0.52
C PRO A 483 -20.63 -43.34 -1.42
N PRO A 484 -21.01 -43.73 -2.65
CA PRO A 484 -21.74 -42.87 -3.59
C PRO A 484 -23.02 -42.23 -3.03
N GLU A 485 -23.69 -42.91 -2.10
CA GLU A 485 -24.90 -42.43 -1.41
C GLU A 485 -24.67 -41.14 -0.60
N GLN A 486 -23.43 -40.88 -0.18
CA GLN A 486 -23.05 -39.72 0.62
C GLN A 486 -22.69 -38.49 -0.23
N THR A 487 -22.73 -38.58 -1.57
CA THR A 487 -22.34 -37.49 -2.49
C THR A 487 -23.08 -36.18 -2.21
N VAL A 488 -24.39 -36.24 -1.94
CA VAL A 488 -25.20 -35.05 -1.64
C VAL A 488 -24.84 -34.38 -0.31
N ASN A 489 -24.15 -35.10 0.58
CA ASN A 489 -23.79 -34.64 1.91
C ASN A 489 -22.41 -33.98 1.99
N PHE A 490 -21.70 -33.81 0.87
CA PHE A 490 -20.31 -33.28 0.83
C PHE A 490 -20.12 -31.98 1.63
N MET A 491 -21.11 -31.09 1.59
CA MET A 491 -21.08 -29.79 2.28
C MET A 491 -21.54 -29.86 3.75
N SER A 492 -21.99 -31.00 4.23
CA SER A 492 -22.49 -31.17 5.60
C SER A 492 -21.34 -31.42 6.59
N LEU A 493 -21.49 -30.93 7.81
CA LEU A 493 -20.49 -31.14 8.87
C LEU A 493 -20.26 -32.63 9.18
N PRO A 494 -21.29 -33.49 9.33
CA PRO A 494 -21.07 -34.92 9.61
C PRO A 494 -20.30 -35.66 8.52
N PHE A 495 -20.47 -35.25 7.25
CA PHE A 495 -19.67 -35.79 6.14
C PHE A 495 -18.21 -35.37 6.26
N GLN A 496 -17.96 -34.08 6.49
CA GLN A 496 -16.62 -33.52 6.62
C GLN A 496 -15.87 -34.14 7.80
N GLU A 497 -16.50 -34.28 8.97
CA GLU A 497 -15.90 -34.92 10.14
C GLU A 497 -15.48 -36.37 9.89
N ARG A 498 -16.20 -37.09 9.01
CA ARG A 498 -15.93 -38.49 8.72
C ARG A 498 -14.90 -38.70 7.62
N TYR A 499 -14.94 -37.89 6.56
CA TYR A 499 -14.17 -38.13 5.34
C TYR A 499 -13.07 -37.10 5.08
N PHE A 500 -13.05 -35.97 5.79
CA PHE A 500 -12.00 -34.96 5.66
C PHE A 500 -11.04 -35.00 6.85
N GLN A 501 -9.78 -34.69 6.58
CA GLN A 501 -8.77 -34.45 7.60
C GLN A 501 -8.21 -33.04 7.43
N PHE A 502 -8.46 -32.17 8.41
CA PHE A 502 -7.89 -30.82 8.44
C PHE A 502 -6.55 -30.83 9.15
N VAL A 503 -5.48 -30.41 8.46
CA VAL A 503 -4.13 -30.32 9.03
C VAL A 503 -3.77 -28.85 9.23
N ALA A 504 -3.86 -28.38 10.47
CA ALA A 504 -3.57 -27.01 10.88
C ALA A 504 -2.05 -26.79 11.03
N ASN A 505 -1.34 -26.76 9.90
CA ASN A 505 0.11 -26.58 9.83
C ASN A 505 0.57 -25.12 9.67
N ASP A 506 -0.35 -24.15 9.81
CA ASP A 506 -0.09 -22.70 9.79
C ASP A 506 -0.67 -21.98 11.02
N ASP A 507 -1.38 -22.70 11.90
CA ASP A 507 -1.94 -22.14 13.13
C ASP A 507 -0.96 -22.33 14.30
N PRO A 508 -0.39 -21.24 14.86
CA PRO A 508 0.51 -21.33 16.01
C PRO A 508 -0.12 -21.99 17.24
N ALA A 509 -1.46 -21.93 17.39
CA ALA A 509 -2.15 -22.52 18.52
C ALA A 509 -2.19 -24.05 18.47
N THR A 510 -2.09 -24.64 17.28
CA THR A 510 -2.06 -26.10 17.07
C THR A 510 -0.68 -26.64 16.71
N ALA A 511 0.28 -25.74 16.43
CA ALA A 511 1.65 -26.11 16.17
C ALA A 511 2.26 -26.80 17.40
N LEU A 512 3.03 -27.87 17.16
CA LEU A 512 3.90 -28.42 18.22
C LEU A 512 4.83 -27.30 18.71
N PRO A 513 5.14 -27.24 20.02
CA PRO A 513 6.06 -26.24 20.54
C PRO A 513 7.37 -26.31 19.75
N ALA A 514 7.62 -25.30 18.91
CA ALA A 514 8.88 -25.23 18.20
C ALA A 514 9.99 -25.09 19.25
N ALA A 515 11.08 -25.84 19.10
CA ALA A 515 12.29 -25.53 19.86
C ALA A 515 12.61 -24.05 19.59
N ASP A 516 12.78 -23.27 20.65
CA ASP A 516 13.07 -21.83 20.58
C ASP A 516 14.42 -21.63 19.88
N ARG A 517 14.36 -21.58 18.54
CA ARG A 517 15.51 -21.43 17.66
C ARG A 517 15.43 -20.04 17.04
N PRO A 518 16.56 -19.33 16.95
CA PRO A 518 16.61 -18.03 16.31
C PRO A 518 16.22 -18.14 14.83
N SER A 519 15.90 -16.99 14.21
CA SER A 519 15.72 -16.95 12.75
C SER A 519 16.99 -17.42 12.04
N ALA A 520 16.87 -17.92 10.81
CA ALA A 520 18.03 -18.34 10.01
C ALA A 520 19.07 -17.21 9.90
N MET A 521 18.61 -15.96 9.80
CA MET A 521 19.48 -14.79 9.69
C MET A 521 20.20 -14.48 11.00
N ASP A 522 19.52 -14.56 12.15
CA ASP A 522 20.13 -14.33 13.45
C ASP A 522 21.11 -15.45 13.80
N TRP A 523 20.78 -16.70 13.45
CA TRP A 523 21.68 -17.83 13.57
C TRP A 523 22.94 -17.67 12.71
N MET A 524 22.80 -17.24 11.44
CA MET A 524 23.96 -16.94 10.58
C MET A 524 24.82 -15.81 11.16
N LYS A 525 24.20 -14.76 11.71
CA LYS A 525 24.93 -13.67 12.39
C LYS A 525 25.72 -14.20 13.59
N GLU A 526 25.12 -15.06 14.40
CA GLU A 526 25.81 -15.69 15.54
C GLU A 526 26.97 -16.58 15.09
N ALA A 527 26.75 -17.44 14.08
CA ALA A 527 27.81 -18.27 13.50
C ALA A 527 28.98 -17.44 12.97
N ASN A 528 28.69 -16.30 12.35
CA ASN A 528 29.68 -15.37 11.82
C ASN A 528 30.51 -14.66 12.91
N ARG A 529 30.10 -14.68 14.19
CA ARG A 529 30.94 -14.15 15.30
C ARG A 529 32.20 -14.99 15.54
N ALA A 530 32.23 -16.24 15.07
CA ALA A 530 33.41 -17.10 15.14
C ALA A 530 34.49 -16.75 14.10
N LEU A 531 34.22 -15.81 13.21
CA LEU A 531 35.08 -15.43 12.09
C LEU A 531 36.45 -14.96 12.59
N ARG A 532 37.51 -15.58 12.07
CA ARG A 532 38.90 -15.22 12.31
C ARG A 532 39.73 -15.41 11.04
N SER A 533 40.97 -14.93 11.04
CA SER A 533 41.91 -15.25 9.96
C SER A 533 42.10 -16.77 9.89
N GLY A 534 41.97 -17.35 8.70
CA GLY A 534 41.99 -18.79 8.45
C GLY A 534 40.62 -19.46 8.46
N SER A 535 39.54 -18.76 8.84
CA SER A 535 38.19 -19.32 8.83
C SER A 535 37.70 -19.62 7.41
N ARG A 536 36.87 -20.66 7.29
CA ARG A 536 36.19 -21.03 6.04
C ARG A 536 34.89 -20.26 5.91
N VAL A 537 34.70 -19.61 4.77
CA VAL A 537 33.57 -18.73 4.48
C VAL A 537 32.91 -19.12 3.18
N ILE A 538 31.58 -19.23 3.21
CA ILE A 538 30.76 -19.45 2.03
C ILE A 538 29.96 -18.18 1.76
N VAL A 539 30.08 -17.66 0.55
CA VAL A 539 29.33 -16.48 0.10
C VAL A 539 27.97 -16.91 -0.41
N GLY A 540 26.93 -16.24 0.10
CA GLY A 540 25.54 -16.56 -0.20
C GLY A 540 24.90 -15.69 -1.26
N ASN A 541 24.93 -14.36 -1.08
CA ASN A 541 24.37 -13.41 -2.03
C ASN A 541 25.49 -12.72 -2.82
N PRO A 542 25.73 -13.06 -4.11
CA PRO A 542 26.75 -12.42 -4.91
C PRO A 542 26.50 -10.92 -5.14
N GLY A 543 25.24 -10.47 -5.12
CA GLY A 543 24.89 -9.05 -5.27
C GLY A 543 25.41 -8.18 -4.13
N ALA A 544 25.58 -8.74 -2.94
CA ALA A 544 26.18 -8.02 -1.82
C ALA A 544 27.68 -7.74 -2.03
N LEU A 545 28.37 -8.53 -2.85
CA LEU A 545 29.82 -8.42 -3.07
C LEU A 545 30.24 -7.07 -3.66
N GLU A 546 29.40 -6.49 -4.52
CA GLU A 546 29.66 -5.17 -5.11
C GLU A 546 29.66 -4.06 -4.06
N SER A 547 28.87 -4.21 -3.00
CA SER A 547 28.79 -3.23 -1.92
C SER A 547 29.99 -3.26 -0.97
N VAL A 548 30.63 -4.44 -0.83
CA VAL A 548 31.74 -4.70 0.12
C VAL A 548 33.11 -4.80 -0.56
N SER A 549 33.19 -4.43 -1.84
CA SER A 549 34.43 -4.43 -2.61
C SER A 549 34.56 -3.14 -3.43
N PRO A 550 35.47 -2.22 -3.07
CA PRO A 550 35.71 -1.00 -3.83
C PRO A 550 36.13 -1.26 -5.27
N GLY A 551 36.87 -2.35 -5.50
CA GLY A 551 37.33 -2.76 -6.82
C GLY A 551 36.17 -3.13 -7.74
N LEU A 552 35.26 -3.98 -7.25
CA LEU A 552 34.05 -4.36 -7.99
C LEU A 552 33.15 -3.14 -8.22
N LYS A 553 32.93 -2.31 -7.21
CA LYS A 553 32.08 -1.12 -7.31
C LYS A 553 32.58 -0.13 -8.36
N ARG A 554 33.90 0.11 -8.42
CA ARG A 554 34.51 1.04 -9.40
C ARG A 554 34.50 0.50 -10.83
N GLN A 555 34.51 -0.82 -11.00
CA GLN A 555 34.66 -1.48 -12.31
C GLN A 555 33.47 -2.38 -12.66
N SER A 556 32.27 -2.13 -12.11
CA SER A 556 31.08 -2.97 -12.25
C SER A 556 30.65 -3.20 -13.70
N ALA A 557 30.96 -2.27 -14.60
CA ALA A 557 30.70 -2.42 -16.03
C ALA A 557 31.62 -3.45 -16.73
N SER A 558 32.77 -3.79 -16.14
CA SER A 558 33.82 -4.61 -16.76
C SER A 558 34.20 -5.86 -15.95
N LEU A 559 33.93 -5.87 -14.64
CA LEU A 559 34.13 -7.01 -13.76
C LEU A 559 32.77 -7.61 -13.39
N ALA A 560 32.61 -8.91 -13.65
CA ALA A 560 31.45 -9.68 -13.21
C ALA A 560 31.91 -10.76 -12.23
N VAL A 561 31.17 -10.97 -11.15
CA VAL A 561 31.45 -12.05 -10.20
C VAL A 561 31.34 -13.41 -10.90
N ASN A 562 32.39 -14.25 -10.81
CA ASN A 562 32.37 -15.59 -11.38
C ASN A 562 31.57 -16.52 -10.43
N ARG A 563 30.27 -16.65 -10.71
CA ARG A 563 29.34 -17.42 -9.86
C ARG A 563 29.70 -18.90 -9.81
N ASP A 564 30.21 -19.50 -10.88
CA ASP A 564 30.56 -20.93 -10.92
C ASP A 564 31.84 -21.23 -10.13
N ALA A 565 32.80 -20.31 -10.15
CA ALA A 565 34.00 -20.42 -9.31
C ALA A 565 33.68 -20.18 -7.82
N LEU A 566 32.74 -19.27 -7.51
CA LEU A 566 32.21 -19.15 -6.15
C LEU A 566 31.49 -20.42 -5.72
N ARG A 567 30.76 -21.07 -6.64
CA ARG A 567 30.30 -22.49 -6.72
C ARG A 567 31.09 -23.53 -5.93
N SER A 568 32.38 -23.59 -6.19
CA SER A 568 33.13 -24.85 -6.12
C SER A 568 33.85 -25.09 -4.81
N ALA A 569 34.19 -24.05 -4.03
CA ALA A 569 34.94 -24.22 -2.80
C ALA A 569 34.64 -23.12 -1.77
N PRO A 570 34.79 -23.41 -0.45
CA PRO A 570 34.79 -22.37 0.56
C PRO A 570 36.00 -21.43 0.37
N LEU A 571 35.79 -20.15 0.63
CA LEU A 571 36.84 -19.13 0.61
C LEU A 571 37.48 -19.02 1.99
N ILE A 572 38.75 -18.63 2.05
CA ILE A 572 39.47 -18.45 3.31
C ILE A 572 39.52 -16.97 3.68
N ALA A 573 39.08 -16.66 4.90
CA ALA A 573 39.18 -15.31 5.46
C ALA A 573 40.65 -15.00 5.82
N VAL A 574 41.14 -13.84 5.39
CA VAL A 574 42.52 -13.39 5.64
C VAL A 574 42.50 -12.00 6.25
N LYS A 575 43.35 -11.78 7.27
CA LYS A 575 43.52 -10.45 7.86
C LYS A 575 44.41 -9.56 6.98
N ARG A 576 43.90 -8.40 6.58
CA ARG A 576 44.65 -7.32 5.88
C ARG A 576 44.33 -5.99 6.52
N ASP A 577 45.34 -5.20 6.83
CA ASP A 577 45.19 -3.84 7.40
C ASP A 577 44.31 -3.75 8.67
N GLY A 578 44.23 -4.82 9.46
CA GLY A 578 43.43 -4.88 10.69
C GLY A 578 42.07 -5.56 10.52
N ASP A 579 41.54 -5.61 9.29
CA ASP A 579 40.23 -6.14 8.95
C ASP A 579 40.31 -7.50 8.23
N LEU A 580 39.19 -8.25 8.22
CA LEU A 580 39.10 -9.55 7.57
C LEU A 580 38.53 -9.40 6.16
N CYS A 581 39.15 -10.06 5.19
CA CYS A 581 38.75 -10.04 3.79
C CYS A 581 38.81 -11.44 3.15
N ILE A 582 38.12 -11.60 2.02
CA ILE A 582 38.18 -12.79 1.16
C ILE A 582 38.59 -12.40 -0.25
N GLN A 583 39.22 -13.33 -0.97
CA GLN A 583 39.52 -13.19 -2.39
C GLN A 583 38.44 -13.89 -3.20
N VAL A 584 37.69 -13.12 -3.98
CA VAL A 584 36.57 -13.62 -4.79
C VAL A 584 36.98 -13.69 -6.26
N PRO A 585 36.76 -14.81 -6.95
CA PRO A 585 37.01 -14.90 -8.39
C PRO A 585 36.02 -14.05 -9.18
N VAL A 586 36.54 -13.20 -10.05
CA VAL A 586 35.79 -12.29 -10.92
C VAL A 586 36.27 -12.43 -12.36
N THR A 587 35.33 -12.36 -13.29
CA THR A 587 35.60 -12.39 -14.73
C THR A 587 35.67 -10.97 -15.24
N LYS A 588 36.82 -10.59 -15.81
CA LYS A 588 37.02 -9.33 -16.49
C LYS A 588 36.69 -9.49 -17.97
N ARG A 589 35.71 -8.73 -18.46
CA ARG A 589 35.30 -8.75 -19.87
C ARG A 589 36.13 -7.77 -20.69
N HIS A 590 36.71 -8.27 -21.77
CA HIS A 590 37.30 -7.50 -22.85
C HIS A 590 36.42 -7.61 -24.10
N TRP A 591 36.68 -6.79 -25.12
CA TRP A 591 35.90 -6.80 -26.37
C TRP A 591 35.83 -8.19 -27.02
N ASN A 592 36.90 -8.99 -26.92
CA ASN A 592 37.03 -10.30 -27.59
C ASN A 592 37.47 -11.45 -26.67
N SER A 593 37.63 -11.21 -25.36
CA SER A 593 38.13 -12.23 -24.42
C SER A 593 37.62 -11.99 -23.00
N SER A 594 37.75 -12.99 -22.14
CA SER A 594 37.52 -12.83 -20.71
C SER A 594 38.63 -13.47 -19.90
N ASP A 595 39.18 -12.71 -18.96
CA ASP A 595 40.19 -13.18 -18.02
C ASP A 595 39.59 -13.34 -16.62
N THR A 596 40.05 -14.35 -15.87
CA THR A 596 39.65 -14.53 -14.48
C THR A 596 40.69 -13.88 -13.57
N THR A 597 40.26 -12.98 -12.68
CA THR A 597 41.09 -12.33 -11.67
C THR A 597 40.44 -12.42 -10.29
N LEU A 598 41.12 -11.93 -9.25
CA LEU A 598 40.62 -11.95 -7.88
C LEU A 598 40.29 -10.54 -7.42
N ALA A 599 39.08 -10.35 -6.87
CA ALA A 599 38.68 -9.14 -6.18
C ALA A 599 38.75 -9.33 -4.67
N THR A 600 39.23 -8.31 -3.95
CA THR A 600 39.19 -8.30 -2.49
C THR A 600 37.82 -7.81 -2.03
N CYS A 601 37.15 -8.59 -1.20
CA CYS A 601 35.87 -8.25 -0.57
C CYS A 601 36.04 -8.27 0.94
N TRP A 602 35.62 -7.20 1.62
CA TRP A 602 35.79 -7.03 3.06
C TRP A 602 34.64 -7.68 3.83
N LEU A 603 34.97 -8.52 4.81
CA LEU A 603 34.02 -9.15 5.72
C LEU A 603 33.75 -8.29 6.95
N THR A 604 34.75 -7.54 7.40
CA THR A 604 34.68 -6.57 8.52
C THR A 604 35.27 -5.23 8.09
N GLY A 605 34.90 -4.16 8.77
CA GLY A 605 35.49 -2.82 8.60
C GLY A 605 34.49 -1.79 8.05
N PRO A 606 34.93 -0.58 7.71
CA PRO A 606 34.04 0.51 7.27
C PRO A 606 33.32 0.22 5.94
N GLU A 607 33.78 -0.77 5.18
CA GLU A 607 33.19 -1.22 3.92
C GLU A 607 32.39 -2.53 4.07
N SER A 608 32.22 -3.06 5.30
CA SER A 608 31.35 -4.24 5.54
C SER A 608 29.87 -3.85 5.56
N ASN A 609 29.02 -4.81 5.15
CA ASN A 609 27.57 -4.70 5.25
C ASN A 609 27.06 -5.49 6.46
N ASP A 610 26.74 -4.78 7.54
CA ASP A 610 26.37 -5.39 8.82
C ASP A 610 24.86 -5.69 8.95
N ASN A 611 24.03 -5.15 8.05
CA ASN A 611 22.57 -5.28 8.17
C ASN A 611 22.09 -6.71 7.89
N THR A 612 22.66 -7.36 6.86
CA THR A 612 22.18 -8.64 6.33
C THR A 612 23.36 -9.60 6.13
N PRO A 613 23.40 -10.78 6.78
CA PRO A 613 24.45 -11.77 6.56
C PRO A 613 24.43 -12.23 5.10
N TRP A 614 25.46 -11.84 4.36
CA TRP A 614 25.64 -12.21 2.95
C TRP A 614 26.64 -13.37 2.77
N PHE A 615 27.23 -13.83 3.86
CA PHE A 615 28.13 -14.99 3.95
C PHE A 615 27.85 -15.79 5.23
N LEU A 616 28.38 -17.02 5.27
CA LEU A 616 28.36 -17.89 6.45
C LEU A 616 29.77 -18.43 6.75
N CYS A 617 30.23 -18.23 7.99
CA CYS A 617 31.40 -18.90 8.53
C CYS A 617 31.04 -20.34 8.93
N VAL A 618 31.74 -21.32 8.36
CA VAL A 618 31.41 -22.75 8.52
C VAL A 618 32.02 -23.34 9.81
N ASP A 619 32.98 -22.65 10.43
CA ASP A 619 33.80 -23.20 11.53
C ASP A 619 33.01 -23.69 12.75
N ARG A 620 31.84 -23.12 13.05
CA ARG A 620 30.95 -23.51 14.17
C ARG A 620 29.60 -24.08 13.72
N VAL A 621 29.43 -24.34 12.44
CA VAL A 621 28.15 -24.77 11.88
C VAL A 621 28.05 -26.28 11.92
N SER A 622 26.94 -26.81 12.46
CA SER A 622 26.66 -28.24 12.47
C SER A 622 25.75 -28.65 11.31
N LEU A 623 25.93 -29.88 10.82
CA LEU A 623 25.08 -30.44 9.75
C LEU A 623 23.60 -30.51 10.17
N SER A 624 23.33 -30.81 11.45
CA SER A 624 21.97 -30.84 11.99
C SER A 624 21.29 -29.47 11.98
N ASP A 625 22.03 -28.39 12.25
CA ASP A 625 21.47 -27.04 12.22
C ASP A 625 21.16 -26.60 10.80
N VAL A 626 22.08 -26.85 9.87
CA VAL A 626 21.89 -26.56 8.44
C VAL A 626 20.65 -27.27 7.91
N ARG A 627 20.52 -28.58 8.15
CA ARG A 627 19.34 -29.37 7.74
C ARG A 627 18.05 -28.87 8.36
N HIS A 628 18.07 -28.43 9.62
CA HIS A 628 16.90 -27.83 10.24
C HIS A 628 16.44 -26.59 9.46
N TYR A 629 17.33 -25.62 9.20
CA TYR A 629 16.95 -24.39 8.49
C TYR A 629 16.57 -24.61 7.02
N ILE A 630 17.13 -25.63 6.36
CA ILE A 630 16.72 -26.03 5.00
C ILE A 630 15.30 -26.61 5.01
N HIS A 631 15.00 -27.55 5.90
CA HIS A 631 13.73 -28.29 5.86
C HIS A 631 12.58 -27.66 6.66
N HIS A 632 12.86 -26.76 7.60
CA HIS A 632 11.86 -26.05 8.39
C HIS A 632 11.21 -24.91 7.59
N ARG A 633 9.94 -25.08 7.17
CA ARG A 633 9.25 -24.10 6.29
C ARG A 633 9.22 -22.66 6.85
N PRO A 634 8.89 -22.44 8.14
CA PRO A 634 8.87 -21.08 8.69
C PRO A 634 10.24 -20.38 8.62
N SER A 635 11.33 -21.15 8.57
CA SER A 635 12.67 -20.59 8.42
C SER A 635 12.96 -20.14 6.99
N ARG A 636 12.33 -20.73 5.96
CA ARG A 636 12.60 -20.52 4.51
C ARG A 636 12.13 -19.19 3.92
N VAL A 637 11.45 -18.39 4.72
CA VAL A 637 10.64 -17.27 4.24
C VAL A 637 11.49 -16.20 3.54
N ARG A 638 11.03 -15.77 2.34
CA ARG A 638 11.47 -14.55 1.62
C ARG A 638 12.90 -14.50 1.09
N SER A 639 13.74 -15.53 1.26
CA SER A 639 15.09 -15.49 0.67
C SER A 639 15.63 -16.86 0.26
N ILE A 640 15.62 -17.09 -1.06
CA ILE A 640 16.23 -18.27 -1.71
C ILE A 640 17.76 -18.22 -1.61
N SER A 641 18.35 -17.02 -1.60
CA SER A 641 19.81 -16.86 -1.64
C SER A 641 20.52 -17.54 -0.47
N TRP A 642 19.96 -17.46 0.75
CA TRP A 642 20.56 -18.18 1.88
C TRP A 642 20.22 -19.68 1.86
N LEU A 643 19.08 -20.12 1.32
CA LEU A 643 18.81 -21.56 1.13
C LEU A 643 19.84 -22.21 0.22
N LEU A 644 20.20 -21.54 -0.88
CA LEU A 644 21.31 -21.97 -1.75
C LEU A 644 22.63 -22.04 -0.97
N THR A 645 22.87 -21.05 -0.10
CA THR A 645 24.07 -21.03 0.76
C THR A 645 24.10 -22.25 1.66
N LEU A 646 22.99 -22.56 2.34
CA LEU A 646 22.90 -23.68 3.26
C LEU A 646 23.03 -25.02 2.57
N ARG A 647 22.47 -25.22 1.38
CA ARG A 647 22.66 -26.46 0.61
C ARG A 647 24.12 -26.69 0.23
N ARG A 648 24.85 -25.60 -0.07
CA ARG A 648 26.28 -25.67 -0.36
C ARG A 648 27.09 -25.98 0.88
N VAL A 649 26.71 -25.38 2.02
CA VAL A 649 27.29 -25.70 3.34
C VAL A 649 27.04 -27.17 3.70
N GLU A 650 25.82 -27.67 3.49
CA GLU A 650 25.45 -29.07 3.71
C GLU A 650 26.36 -30.00 2.91
N HIS A 651 26.49 -29.76 1.60
CA HIS A 651 27.35 -30.57 0.75
C HIS A 651 28.82 -30.58 1.19
N ILE A 652 29.36 -29.42 1.61
CA ILE A 652 30.73 -29.31 2.13
C ILE A 652 30.87 -30.09 3.44
N LEU A 653 29.92 -29.95 4.37
CA LEU A 653 29.96 -30.67 5.65
C LEU A 653 29.82 -32.19 5.47
N GLU A 654 29.04 -32.64 4.50
CA GLU A 654 28.93 -34.06 4.14
C GLU A 654 30.24 -34.57 3.52
N SER A 655 30.84 -33.81 2.61
CA SER A 655 32.12 -34.16 1.99
C SER A 655 33.25 -34.21 3.02
N ASP A 656 33.33 -33.24 3.92
CA ASP A 656 34.26 -33.21 5.05
C ASP A 656 34.06 -34.43 5.96
N ALA A 657 32.82 -34.72 6.34
CA ALA A 657 32.50 -35.87 7.19
C ALA A 657 32.88 -37.21 6.54
N ALA A 658 32.73 -37.34 5.23
CA ALA A 658 33.14 -38.52 4.48
C ALA A 658 34.66 -38.64 4.38
N ALA A 659 35.36 -37.55 4.07
CA ALA A 659 36.83 -37.52 4.00
C ALA A 659 37.49 -37.79 5.35
N GLU A 660 36.89 -37.32 6.44
CA GLU A 660 37.38 -37.52 7.81
C GLU A 660 36.88 -38.81 8.47
N ALA A 661 36.05 -39.62 7.79
CA ALA A 661 35.37 -40.76 8.40
C ALA A 661 36.34 -41.77 9.03
N GLU A 662 37.39 -42.15 8.30
CA GLU A 662 38.41 -43.09 8.78
C GLU A 662 39.19 -42.52 9.98
N LEU A 663 39.60 -41.25 9.89
CA LEU A 663 40.32 -40.56 10.96
C LEU A 663 39.45 -40.45 12.23
N ARG A 664 38.17 -40.08 12.09
CA ARG A 664 37.22 -39.99 13.20
C ARG A 664 36.97 -41.36 13.84
N ALA A 665 36.86 -42.42 13.03
CA ALA A 665 36.73 -43.79 13.53
C ALA A 665 37.97 -44.22 14.33
N TYR A 666 39.17 -43.93 13.81
CA TYR A 666 40.44 -44.18 14.49
C TYR A 666 40.55 -43.43 15.82
N LEU A 667 40.24 -42.12 15.83
CA LEU A 667 40.25 -41.31 17.04
C LEU A 667 39.24 -41.80 18.08
N LYS A 668 38.02 -42.16 17.64
CA LYS A 668 37.00 -42.72 18.53
C LYS A 668 37.44 -44.04 19.16
N LYS A 669 38.03 -44.94 18.36
CA LYS A 669 38.58 -46.20 18.86
C LYS A 669 39.70 -45.96 19.87
N THR A 670 40.64 -45.08 19.56
CA THR A 670 41.77 -44.75 20.43
C THR A 670 41.30 -44.11 21.74
N ALA A 671 40.29 -43.24 21.68
CA ALA A 671 39.72 -42.60 22.86
C ALA A 671 38.94 -43.58 23.76
N LEU A 672 38.27 -44.60 23.18
CA LEU A 672 37.66 -45.70 23.93
C LEU A 672 38.72 -46.58 24.60
N GLU A 673 39.79 -46.93 23.88
CA GLU A 673 40.91 -47.72 24.44
C GLU A 673 41.62 -46.96 25.57
N ALA A 674 41.76 -45.63 25.45
CA ALA A 674 42.33 -44.75 26.46
C ALA A 674 41.36 -44.40 27.61
N ARG A 675 40.11 -44.90 27.60
CA ARG A 675 39.05 -44.60 28.59
C ARG A 675 38.75 -43.10 28.77
N VAL A 676 38.95 -42.31 27.72
CA VAL A 676 38.61 -40.87 27.70
C VAL A 676 37.15 -40.68 27.28
N LEU A 677 36.60 -41.60 26.50
CA LEU A 677 35.18 -41.70 26.20
C LEU A 677 34.59 -42.93 26.92
N ALA A 678 33.44 -42.75 27.57
CA ALA A 678 32.69 -43.80 28.26
C ALA A 678 31.89 -44.67 27.28
#